data_AF-A0A532UQA0-F1
#
_entry.id   AF-A0A532UQA0-F1
#
_cell.length_a   1.000
_cell.length_b   1.000
_cell.length_c   1.000
_cell.angle_alpha   90.00
_cell.angle_beta   90.00
_cell.angle_gamma   90.00
#
_symmetry.space_group_name_H-M   'P 1'
#
loop_
_entity.id
_entity.type
_entity.pdbx_description
1 polymer ?
#
loop_
_entity_poly.entity_id
_entity_poly.type
_entity_poly.pdbx_seq_one_letter_code
_entity_poly.pdbx_strand_id
1 'polypeptide(L)'
;MNCKKIVTFGAILLMLGVVNSTYAQTVGLSDPMGPNFQTFQFGDTIEYVLEVENTGDVNLVDLEIYFFAPDNPPGGTICDDPGSAGGILVGVVALLEPDEIVQFDSSDDPNLAYEINLADCEETLVLVAESGTTYFAEGSGLLRCDTEAAENSVEPLGFPECDIAGPNAVCEDDSLIEYCYDIDDPNVDSLLWTISGDGEIDGPNDLECVDVNPTGPGSYTLTLLVCYETGNGPCCTECELEVEVIEAPDCEIEGPASVCRGDTEIEYCATVLDADDYLWEISGDGEIVGDNNEPCVLVSPTGDGDFTLELTICFLDPDCCNNCEVTVDVVPAPECIIEGPAELCAEEGEVEYCATVSDADSYLWEITGDGTIVGPNDTDCVIVDPGLEGSFTLTLTICDESDTGDCCNECELEVTIEDCGGAFCTFTQGYYGNKGGKKCGGIKTDDLIDDLLAIGGDVVVGLPGHSITLGSSDCIIDLLPAGGTPAVLPAGDFGCPLDGLDPIPDSILKDFKKKASRFNNVLIGQVVALTLNLRLYDIACVPDIGDLGGWTLPAEYCTVTGDGCPMKTTVPGPLVGLTVGDLLALANAALAGEDVGVSLSMINNAVSGINEAFDECAELVDCPTEEICDNGCDDDFDGLVDYEDEIDCPIIIID
;
A
#
# COMPACT_ATOMS: atom_id res chain seq x y z
N MET A 1 -27.68 8.66 -93.35
CA MET A 1 -28.86 9.20 -94.07
C MET A 1 -29.65 10.02 -93.06
N ASN A 2 -29.82 11.33 -93.27
CA ASN A 2 -30.56 12.17 -92.31
C ASN A 2 -32.06 12.04 -92.60
N CYS A 3 -32.79 11.30 -91.76
CA CYS A 3 -34.24 11.25 -91.82
C CYS A 3 -34.79 12.40 -90.96
N LYS A 4 -35.43 13.39 -91.59
CA LYS A 4 -36.03 14.54 -90.88
C LYS A 4 -37.54 14.33 -90.83
N LYS A 5 -38.11 14.16 -89.64
CA LYS A 5 -39.56 14.02 -89.43
C LYS A 5 -40.03 15.15 -88.51
N ILE A 6 -41.10 15.84 -88.92
CA ILE A 6 -41.76 16.87 -88.12
C ILE A 6 -42.95 16.19 -87.44
N VAL A 7 -43.04 16.29 -86.13
CA VAL A 7 -44.18 15.79 -85.35
C VAL A 7 -44.67 16.92 -84.45
N THR A 8 -45.97 17.19 -84.47
CA THR A 8 -46.60 18.28 -83.70
C THR A 8 -47.34 17.66 -82.51
N PHE A 9 -47.11 18.16 -81.30
CA PHE A 9 -47.73 17.64 -80.07
C PHE A 9 -48.46 18.74 -79.30
N GLY A 10 -49.51 18.35 -78.57
CA GLY A 10 -50.17 19.19 -77.57
C GLY A 10 -49.65 18.85 -76.17
N ALA A 11 -49.05 19.83 -75.49
CA ALA A 11 -48.60 19.90 -74.09
C ALA A 11 -48.19 18.59 -73.40
N ILE A 12 -46.87 18.38 -73.16
CA ILE A 12 -46.26 17.64 -72.02
C ILE A 12 -44.72 17.62 -72.15
N LEU A 13 -43.99 17.53 -71.03
CA LEU A 13 -42.53 17.42 -70.89
C LEU A 13 -41.99 16.13 -71.57
N LEU A 14 -40.89 16.23 -72.33
CA LEU A 14 -40.35 15.16 -73.18
C LEU A 14 -38.93 14.76 -72.73
N MET A 15 -38.71 13.47 -72.45
CA MET A 15 -37.37 12.85 -72.43
C MET A 15 -37.35 11.64 -73.37
N LEU A 16 -36.29 11.51 -74.16
CA LEU A 16 -36.09 10.44 -75.14
C LEU A 16 -34.98 9.50 -74.67
N GLY A 17 -35.24 8.18 -74.71
CA GLY A 17 -34.25 7.13 -74.46
C GLY A 17 -34.31 6.07 -75.57
N VAL A 18 -33.18 5.42 -75.87
CA VAL A 18 -33.08 4.38 -76.91
C VAL A 18 -32.64 3.07 -76.27
N VAL A 19 -33.39 1.99 -76.48
CA VAL A 19 -33.04 0.64 -75.97
C VAL A 19 -32.33 -0.14 -77.08
N ASN A 20 -31.21 -0.80 -76.75
CA ASN A 20 -30.35 -1.49 -77.72
C ASN A 20 -30.49 -3.02 -77.61
N SER A 21 -30.53 -3.75 -78.74
CA SER A 21 -30.51 -5.22 -78.74
C SER A 21 -29.14 -5.77 -79.16
N THR A 22 -28.52 -6.51 -78.24
CA THR A 22 -27.41 -7.51 -78.34
C THR A 22 -26.20 -7.37 -79.29
N TYR A 23 -25.99 -6.27 -80.03
CA TYR A 23 -24.69 -5.94 -80.60
C TYR A 23 -24.34 -4.47 -80.34
N ALA A 24 -23.25 -4.25 -79.61
CA ALA A 24 -22.82 -2.94 -79.13
C ALA A 24 -22.74 -1.86 -80.22
N GLN A 25 -23.44 -0.74 -80.01
CA GLN A 25 -22.98 0.62 -80.31
C GLN A 25 -23.94 1.69 -79.76
N THR A 26 -23.36 2.73 -79.17
CA THR A 26 -24.00 3.88 -78.51
C THR A 26 -24.86 4.69 -79.47
N VAL A 27 -26.14 4.87 -79.16
CA VAL A 27 -27.00 5.86 -79.82
C VAL A 27 -26.98 7.12 -78.97
N GLY A 28 -26.38 8.20 -79.47
CA GLY A 28 -26.38 9.50 -78.82
C GLY A 28 -27.50 10.39 -79.38
N LEU A 29 -28.33 10.95 -78.52
CA LEU A 29 -29.18 12.09 -78.87
C LEU A 29 -28.32 13.35 -78.80
N SER A 30 -28.02 13.96 -79.95
CA SER A 30 -27.39 15.28 -79.98
C SER A 30 -28.47 16.34 -79.70
N ASP A 31 -28.65 16.66 -78.42
CA ASP A 31 -29.49 17.77 -77.99
C ASP A 31 -28.98 19.10 -78.59
N PRO A 32 -29.75 19.77 -79.47
CA PRO A 32 -29.35 21.07 -79.99
C PRO A 32 -29.52 22.22 -78.96
N MET A 33 -30.06 21.97 -77.76
CA MET A 33 -30.58 23.03 -76.87
C MET A 33 -30.33 22.88 -75.34
N GLY A 34 -29.43 22.02 -74.86
CA GLY A 34 -28.77 22.13 -73.54
C GLY A 34 -29.62 21.78 -72.29
N PRO A 35 -28.96 21.57 -71.12
CA PRO A 35 -29.53 20.84 -69.97
C PRO A 35 -30.39 21.69 -69.02
N ASN A 36 -31.23 22.59 -69.54
CA ASN A 36 -32.17 23.37 -68.73
C ASN A 36 -33.62 23.07 -69.13
N PHE A 37 -34.44 22.62 -68.18
CA PHE A 37 -35.89 22.38 -68.35
C PHE A 37 -36.58 23.61 -68.94
N GLN A 38 -37.19 23.48 -70.13
CA GLN A 38 -38.01 24.54 -70.74
C GLN A 38 -39.46 24.08 -70.90
N THR A 39 -40.40 24.95 -70.53
CA THR A 39 -41.85 24.77 -70.71
C THR A 39 -42.30 25.29 -72.07
N PHE A 40 -43.00 24.47 -72.86
CA PHE A 40 -43.59 24.83 -74.16
C PHE A 40 -45.07 25.17 -74.02
N GLN A 41 -45.61 26.01 -74.91
CA GLN A 41 -47.03 26.41 -74.91
C GLN A 41 -47.81 25.65 -75.99
N PHE A 42 -49.14 25.64 -75.87
CA PHE A 42 -50.03 24.97 -76.83
C PHE A 42 -49.89 25.56 -78.24
N GLY A 43 -49.49 24.74 -79.21
CA GLY A 43 -49.32 25.13 -80.62
C GLY A 43 -47.87 25.26 -81.11
N ASP A 44 -46.88 25.03 -80.25
CA ASP A 44 -45.46 25.04 -80.64
C ASP A 44 -45.06 23.78 -81.43
N THR A 45 -44.15 23.93 -82.41
CA THR A 45 -43.60 22.81 -83.20
C THR A 45 -42.14 22.59 -82.80
N ILE A 46 -41.78 21.35 -82.46
CA ILE A 46 -40.41 20.99 -82.08
C ILE A 46 -39.81 20.05 -83.13
N GLU A 47 -38.59 20.35 -83.60
CA GLU A 47 -37.82 19.50 -84.53
C GLU A 47 -36.69 18.79 -83.78
N TYR A 48 -36.53 17.49 -84.02
CA TYR A 48 -35.39 16.69 -83.54
C TYR A 48 -34.64 16.03 -84.70
N VAL A 49 -33.33 15.84 -84.54
CA VAL A 49 -32.46 15.16 -85.51
C VAL A 49 -31.75 14.02 -84.79
N LEU A 50 -31.96 12.79 -85.25
CA LEU A 50 -31.23 11.60 -84.80
C LEU A 50 -30.07 11.34 -85.77
N GLU A 51 -28.84 11.39 -85.27
CA GLU A 51 -27.64 11.03 -86.04
C GLU A 51 -27.15 9.64 -85.60
N VAL A 52 -27.13 8.70 -86.53
CA VAL A 52 -26.60 7.34 -86.32
C VAL A 52 -25.33 7.21 -87.15
N GLU A 53 -24.17 7.12 -86.50
CA GLU A 53 -22.91 6.78 -87.18
C GLU A 53 -22.75 5.26 -87.27
N ASN A 54 -22.77 4.69 -88.49
CA ASN A 54 -22.29 3.31 -88.69
C ASN A 54 -21.73 3.09 -90.11
N THR A 55 -20.83 2.11 -90.26
CA THR A 55 -20.10 1.74 -91.50
C THR A 55 -20.72 0.54 -92.24
N GLY A 56 -22.00 0.23 -92.01
CA GLY A 56 -22.79 -0.77 -92.73
C GLY A 56 -24.30 -0.46 -92.72
N ASP A 57 -25.12 -1.24 -93.45
CA ASP A 57 -26.57 -1.05 -93.52
C ASP A 57 -27.23 -1.32 -92.14
N VAL A 58 -27.87 -0.30 -91.55
CA VAL A 58 -28.61 -0.39 -90.29
C VAL A 58 -30.10 -0.20 -90.57
N ASN A 59 -30.93 -1.12 -90.07
CA ASN A 59 -32.39 -0.95 -90.00
C ASN A 59 -32.76 -0.53 -88.57
N LEU A 60 -33.41 0.64 -88.44
CA LEU A 60 -34.08 1.02 -87.19
C LEU A 60 -35.33 0.15 -87.06
N VAL A 61 -35.36 -0.70 -86.04
CA VAL A 61 -36.43 -1.71 -85.88
C VAL A 61 -37.54 -1.21 -84.96
N ASP A 62 -37.22 -0.39 -83.95
CA ASP A 62 -38.18 0.27 -83.07
C ASP A 62 -37.66 1.62 -82.57
N LEU A 63 -38.58 2.57 -82.36
CA LEU A 63 -38.35 3.85 -81.68
C LEU A 63 -39.44 4.01 -80.61
N GLU A 64 -39.04 4.04 -79.35
CA GLU A 64 -39.93 4.25 -78.22
C GLU A 64 -39.79 5.69 -77.69
N ILE A 65 -40.92 6.33 -77.39
CA ILE A 65 -40.98 7.71 -76.88
C ILE A 65 -41.83 7.71 -75.60
N TYR A 66 -41.29 8.32 -74.54
CA TYR A 66 -41.92 8.37 -73.22
C TYR A 66 -42.40 9.80 -72.92
N PHE A 67 -43.56 9.93 -72.26
CA PHE A 67 -44.18 11.22 -71.87
C PHE A 67 -44.34 11.29 -70.34
N PHE A 68 -44.10 12.47 -69.74
CA PHE A 68 -44.22 12.69 -68.29
C PHE A 68 -45.12 13.90 -67.96
N ALA A 69 -46.15 13.73 -67.14
CA ALA A 69 -47.03 14.84 -66.75
C ALA A 69 -46.27 15.97 -66.00
N PRO A 70 -46.69 17.25 -66.13
CA PRO A 70 -45.94 18.39 -65.59
C PRO A 70 -45.89 18.49 -64.05
N ASP A 71 -46.59 17.61 -63.34
CA ASP A 71 -46.86 17.74 -61.90
C ASP A 71 -45.91 16.85 -61.05
N ASN A 72 -45.04 16.04 -61.67
CA ASN A 72 -44.10 15.15 -60.97
C ASN A 72 -42.78 14.93 -61.75
N PRO A 73 -41.70 15.69 -61.49
CA PRO A 73 -40.40 15.45 -62.11
C PRO A 73 -39.63 14.36 -61.34
N PRO A 74 -38.95 13.40 -62.00
CA PRO A 74 -38.19 12.36 -61.30
C PRO A 74 -36.94 12.98 -60.63
N GLY A 75 -36.82 12.79 -59.32
CA GLY A 75 -35.61 13.10 -58.57
C GLY A 75 -34.59 11.98 -58.68
N GLY A 76 -33.73 12.00 -59.71
CA GLY A 76 -32.60 11.07 -59.81
C GLY A 76 -32.15 10.75 -61.24
N THR A 77 -30.85 10.55 -61.43
CA THR A 77 -30.24 10.13 -62.71
C THR A 77 -30.61 8.69 -63.04
N ILE A 78 -31.37 8.51 -64.12
CA ILE A 78 -31.81 7.20 -64.65
C ILE A 78 -30.72 6.62 -65.55
N CYS A 79 -29.95 5.65 -65.04
CA CYS A 79 -29.22 4.69 -65.85
C CYS A 79 -29.67 3.30 -65.39
N ASP A 80 -30.07 2.46 -66.35
CA ASP A 80 -30.58 1.10 -66.22
C ASP A 80 -32.09 0.99 -65.89
N ASP A 81 -32.86 0.77 -66.96
CA ASP A 81 -34.29 0.42 -67.03
C ASP A 81 -35.34 1.56 -67.03
N PRO A 82 -35.88 1.95 -68.21
CA PRO A 82 -36.91 2.99 -68.34
C PRO A 82 -38.33 2.55 -67.93
N GLY A 83 -38.58 1.27 -67.65
CA GLY A 83 -39.92 0.74 -67.39
C GLY A 83 -40.52 1.11 -66.03
N SER A 84 -39.70 1.52 -65.06
CA SER A 84 -40.10 1.71 -63.65
C SER A 84 -40.44 3.16 -63.26
N ALA A 85 -40.21 4.15 -64.14
CA ALA A 85 -40.44 5.57 -63.84
C ALA A 85 -41.89 6.06 -64.07
N GLY A 86 -42.88 5.16 -64.10
CA GLY A 86 -44.30 5.53 -64.19
C GLY A 86 -44.72 6.27 -65.47
N GLY A 87 -43.90 6.23 -66.52
CA GLY A 87 -44.26 6.76 -67.83
C GLY A 87 -45.30 5.88 -68.50
N ILE A 88 -46.33 6.48 -69.11
CA ILE A 88 -47.28 5.73 -69.94
C ILE A 88 -46.58 5.44 -71.28
N LEU A 89 -46.40 4.15 -71.61
CA LEU A 89 -45.98 3.73 -72.95
C LEU A 89 -47.17 3.88 -73.91
N VAL A 90 -47.17 4.93 -74.74
CA VAL A 90 -48.34 5.26 -75.60
C VAL A 90 -48.30 4.53 -76.95
N GLY A 91 -47.25 3.78 -77.28
CA GLY A 91 -47.26 2.82 -78.39
C GLY A 91 -45.92 2.58 -79.09
N VAL A 92 -45.87 1.50 -79.88
CA VAL A 92 -44.76 1.10 -80.76
C VAL A 92 -45.08 1.50 -82.20
N VAL A 93 -44.20 2.23 -82.87
CA VAL A 93 -44.38 2.60 -84.29
C VAL A 93 -43.69 1.54 -85.17
N ALA A 94 -44.41 0.50 -85.58
CA ALA A 94 -43.86 -0.55 -86.43
C ALA A 94 -43.88 -0.21 -87.94
N LEU A 95 -42.73 -0.48 -88.58
CA LEU A 95 -42.46 -0.73 -90.01
C LEU A 95 -42.81 0.37 -91.04
N LEU A 96 -41.79 1.12 -91.46
CA LEU A 96 -41.81 1.92 -92.70
C LEU A 96 -41.12 1.13 -93.83
N GLU A 97 -41.87 0.64 -94.81
CA GLU A 97 -41.30 0.40 -96.14
C GLU A 97 -41.19 1.72 -96.93
N PRO A 98 -40.17 1.89 -97.78
CA PRO A 98 -39.89 3.15 -98.43
C PRO A 98 -40.74 3.26 -99.70
N ASP A 99 -41.84 4.00 -99.64
CA ASP A 99 -42.41 4.82 -100.73
C ASP A 99 -43.92 5.00 -100.53
N GLU A 100 -44.35 6.02 -99.77
CA GLU A 100 -45.60 6.74 -100.06
C GLU A 100 -45.64 8.08 -99.29
N ILE A 101 -45.38 9.17 -100.01
CA ILE A 101 -45.69 10.53 -99.58
C ILE A 101 -47.08 10.83 -100.12
N VAL A 102 -48.07 11.02 -99.24
CA VAL A 102 -49.30 11.74 -99.61
C VAL A 102 -49.57 12.84 -98.58
N GLN A 103 -49.37 14.05 -99.04
CA GLN A 103 -49.65 15.30 -98.36
C GLN A 103 -51.18 15.51 -98.34
N PHE A 104 -51.78 15.71 -97.16
CA PHE A 104 -53.15 16.19 -97.04
C PHE A 104 -53.21 17.42 -96.15
N ASP A 105 -53.55 18.54 -96.79
CA ASP A 105 -53.96 19.80 -96.19
C ASP A 105 -55.46 19.94 -96.42
N SER A 106 -56.24 20.09 -95.35
CA SER A 106 -57.51 20.79 -95.43
C SER A 106 -57.95 21.26 -94.05
N SER A 107 -57.80 22.57 -93.88
CA SER A 107 -58.63 23.44 -93.05
C SER A 107 -60.14 23.16 -93.24
N ASP A 108 -60.89 23.44 -92.16
CA ASP A 108 -62.35 23.53 -92.03
C ASP A 108 -63.11 22.20 -91.75
N ASP A 109 -63.32 22.00 -90.45
CA ASP A 109 -64.38 21.30 -89.66
C ASP A 109 -65.74 21.01 -90.36
N PRO A 110 -66.70 20.22 -89.80
CA PRO A 110 -66.72 18.96 -89.01
C PRO A 110 -67.48 17.82 -89.74
N ASN A 111 -67.34 16.58 -89.25
CA ASN A 111 -68.29 15.44 -89.39
C ASN A 111 -68.65 14.95 -90.81
N LEU A 112 -68.09 13.81 -91.23
CA LEU A 112 -68.77 12.49 -91.16
C LEU A 112 -67.93 11.39 -91.82
N ALA A 113 -67.92 10.25 -91.13
CA ALA A 113 -67.11 9.05 -91.34
C ALA A 113 -67.48 8.25 -92.59
N TYR A 114 -66.56 7.38 -93.03
CA TYR A 114 -66.92 6.04 -93.54
C TYR A 114 -65.85 4.97 -93.29
N GLU A 115 -66.35 3.77 -92.98
CA GLU A 115 -65.67 2.53 -92.53
C GLU A 115 -64.75 1.85 -93.56
N ILE A 116 -63.73 1.16 -93.04
CA ILE A 116 -63.07 0.01 -93.69
C ILE A 116 -62.97 -1.14 -92.67
N ASN A 117 -63.30 -2.34 -93.13
CA ASN A 117 -63.52 -3.58 -92.40
C ASN A 117 -62.31 -4.52 -92.57
N LEU A 118 -61.71 -5.02 -91.48
CA LEU A 118 -60.65 -6.05 -91.54
C LEU A 118 -60.78 -7.04 -90.38
N ALA A 119 -60.61 -8.31 -90.75
CA ALA A 119 -60.81 -9.50 -89.96
C ALA A 119 -59.57 -9.87 -89.13
N ASP A 120 -59.83 -10.70 -88.11
CA ASP A 120 -58.92 -11.44 -87.23
C ASP A 120 -58.42 -10.71 -85.96
N CYS A 121 -59.27 -10.90 -84.93
CA CYS A 121 -59.01 -11.00 -83.48
C CYS A 121 -58.65 -9.74 -82.66
N GLU A 122 -59.71 -9.21 -82.05
CA GLU A 122 -59.87 -8.77 -80.64
C GLU A 122 -58.83 -7.80 -80.05
N GLU A 123 -59.10 -6.50 -80.24
CA GLU A 123 -59.17 -5.43 -79.23
C GLU A 123 -58.99 -4.08 -79.93
N THR A 124 -59.96 -3.17 -79.79
CA THR A 124 -59.88 -1.83 -80.40
C THR A 124 -59.76 -0.78 -79.29
N LEU A 125 -58.54 -0.28 -79.13
CA LEU A 125 -58.16 0.87 -78.31
C LEU A 125 -58.60 2.16 -79.03
N VAL A 126 -59.43 2.98 -78.39
CA VAL A 126 -59.69 4.38 -78.80
C VAL A 126 -59.51 5.27 -77.57
N LEU A 127 -58.56 6.19 -77.63
CA LEU A 127 -58.28 7.21 -76.62
C LEU A 127 -58.96 8.54 -77.00
N VAL A 128 -59.68 9.14 -76.07
CA VAL A 128 -60.02 10.57 -76.08
C VAL A 128 -59.75 11.13 -74.69
N ALA A 129 -58.90 12.16 -74.63
CA ALA A 129 -58.67 12.98 -73.46
C ALA A 129 -59.28 14.37 -73.72
N GLU A 130 -60.29 14.75 -72.94
CA GLU A 130 -60.44 16.11 -72.41
C GLU A 130 -61.56 16.14 -71.37
N SER A 131 -61.23 16.70 -70.20
CA SER A 131 -62.11 17.29 -69.19
C SER A 131 -63.39 16.52 -68.80
N GLY A 132 -63.28 15.74 -67.72
CA GLY A 132 -64.39 15.43 -66.81
C GLY A 132 -65.42 14.41 -67.31
N THR A 133 -65.48 13.27 -66.61
CA THR A 133 -66.43 12.14 -66.72
C THR A 133 -66.18 11.14 -67.86
N THR A 134 -65.77 9.92 -67.51
CA THR A 134 -65.83 8.72 -68.37
C THR A 134 -66.95 7.78 -67.94
N TYR A 135 -67.72 7.29 -68.92
CA TYR A 135 -68.62 6.13 -68.78
C TYR A 135 -67.90 4.90 -69.35
N PHE A 136 -68.04 3.73 -68.72
CA PHE A 136 -67.75 2.44 -69.37
C PHE A 136 -69.03 1.84 -69.95
N ALA A 137 -68.91 1.16 -71.10
CA ALA A 137 -69.88 0.15 -71.49
C ALA A 137 -69.20 -0.96 -72.30
N GLU A 138 -69.09 -2.14 -71.70
CA GLU A 138 -69.38 -3.38 -72.44
C GLU A 138 -70.90 -3.45 -72.67
N GLY A 139 -71.31 -3.83 -73.89
CA GLY A 139 -72.56 -4.56 -74.13
C GLY A 139 -73.90 -3.89 -73.79
N SER A 140 -74.38 -3.00 -74.68
CA SER A 140 -75.81 -2.76 -74.99
C SER A 140 -76.77 -2.25 -73.90
N GLY A 141 -77.06 -0.94 -73.93
CA GLY A 141 -78.38 -0.38 -73.54
C GLY A 141 -78.40 0.61 -72.37
N LEU A 142 -78.52 1.91 -72.66
CA LEU A 142 -78.61 3.02 -71.70
C LEU A 142 -79.93 3.06 -70.90
N LEU A 143 -79.81 3.16 -69.57
CA LEU A 143 -80.82 3.69 -68.63
C LEU A 143 -80.10 4.50 -67.54
N ARG A 144 -80.67 5.65 -67.19
CA ARG A 144 -80.15 6.68 -66.27
C ARG A 144 -80.80 6.54 -64.88
N CYS A 145 -80.00 6.58 -63.81
CA CYS A 145 -80.32 7.00 -62.42
C CYS A 145 -78.98 7.10 -61.67
N ASP A 146 -78.53 8.30 -61.29
CA ASP A 146 -78.81 9.05 -60.05
C ASP A 146 -77.76 8.79 -58.95
N THR A 147 -77.02 9.89 -58.67
CA THR A 147 -76.41 10.34 -57.40
C THR A 147 -75.30 9.53 -56.72
N GLU A 148 -74.19 10.26 -56.48
CA GLU A 148 -73.04 9.97 -55.59
C GLU A 148 -71.98 8.98 -56.11
N ALA A 149 -71.13 9.46 -57.02
CA ALA A 149 -69.80 8.89 -57.21
C ALA A 149 -68.80 9.82 -56.51
N ALA A 150 -68.23 9.35 -55.39
CA ALA A 150 -67.16 10.02 -54.68
C ALA A 150 -65.96 10.23 -55.61
N GLU A 151 -65.26 11.36 -55.43
CA GLU A 151 -63.96 11.61 -56.04
C GLU A 151 -62.99 10.50 -55.62
N ASN A 152 -62.78 9.49 -56.46
CA ASN A 152 -61.69 8.54 -56.29
C ASN A 152 -60.42 9.20 -56.85
N SER A 153 -59.76 9.99 -56.00
CA SER A 153 -58.34 10.29 -56.13
C SER A 153 -57.59 8.96 -55.94
N VAL A 154 -56.92 8.47 -56.97
CA VAL A 154 -55.92 7.41 -56.82
C VAL A 154 -54.61 8.13 -56.62
N GLU A 155 -54.22 8.35 -55.36
CA GLU A 155 -52.86 8.75 -55.05
C GLU A 155 -51.95 7.55 -55.37
N PRO A 156 -50.92 7.68 -56.22
CA PRO A 156 -49.94 6.63 -56.38
C PRO A 156 -49.27 6.41 -55.01
N LEU A 157 -49.40 5.21 -54.46
CA LEU A 157 -48.72 4.85 -53.21
C LEU A 157 -47.20 5.01 -53.43
N GLY A 158 -46.56 5.90 -52.68
CA GLY A 158 -45.11 6.08 -52.69
C GLY A 158 -44.42 4.95 -51.94
N PHE A 159 -43.13 4.72 -52.18
CA PHE A 159 -42.35 3.76 -51.38
C PHE A 159 -42.53 4.02 -49.87
N PRO A 160 -42.62 2.96 -49.03
CA PRO A 160 -42.77 3.17 -47.60
C PRO A 160 -41.62 4.00 -47.05
N GLU A 161 -41.90 4.93 -46.14
CA GLU A 161 -40.84 5.62 -45.40
C GLU A 161 -40.20 4.64 -44.40
N CYS A 162 -38.89 4.75 -44.21
CA CYS A 162 -38.11 3.88 -43.33
C CYS A 162 -37.22 4.74 -42.45
N ASP A 163 -37.38 4.60 -41.14
CA ASP A 163 -36.55 5.24 -40.10
C ASP A 163 -36.45 4.29 -38.91
N ILE A 164 -35.24 4.19 -38.34
CA ILE A 164 -34.95 3.32 -37.19
C ILE A 164 -34.68 4.24 -36.00
N ALA A 165 -35.52 4.19 -34.98
CA ALA A 165 -35.27 4.84 -33.70
C ALA A 165 -34.49 3.90 -32.76
N GLY A 166 -33.46 4.45 -32.13
CA GLY A 166 -32.62 3.76 -31.15
C GLY A 166 -31.28 4.48 -30.96
N PRO A 167 -30.45 4.04 -30.01
CA PRO A 167 -29.13 4.61 -29.79
C PRO A 167 -28.17 4.26 -30.94
N ASN A 168 -27.31 5.20 -31.31
CA ASN A 168 -26.25 5.01 -32.31
C ASN A 168 -24.90 4.58 -31.71
N ALA A 169 -24.81 4.49 -30.37
CA ALA A 169 -23.71 3.90 -29.64
C ALA A 169 -24.24 3.25 -28.35
N VAL A 170 -23.68 2.11 -27.96
CA VAL A 170 -24.06 1.33 -26.77
C VAL A 170 -22.82 0.76 -26.08
N CYS A 171 -22.93 0.35 -24.82
CA CYS A 171 -21.84 -0.33 -24.12
C CYS A 171 -21.80 -1.82 -24.47
N GLU A 172 -20.62 -2.43 -24.44
CA GLU A 172 -20.46 -3.87 -24.71
C GLU A 172 -21.32 -4.75 -23.78
N ASP A 173 -21.44 -4.37 -22.51
CA ASP A 173 -22.21 -5.10 -21.49
C ASP A 173 -23.70 -4.71 -21.45
N ASP A 174 -24.14 -3.79 -22.31
CA ASP A 174 -25.56 -3.49 -22.44
C ASP A 174 -26.30 -4.74 -22.94
N SER A 175 -27.59 -4.84 -22.58
CA SER A 175 -28.43 -5.93 -23.05
C SER A 175 -29.86 -5.45 -23.24
N LEU A 176 -30.56 -6.09 -24.18
CA LEU A 176 -31.93 -5.76 -24.55
C LEU A 176 -32.07 -4.28 -24.95
N ILE A 177 -31.19 -3.85 -25.86
CA ILE A 177 -31.25 -2.50 -26.42
C ILE A 177 -32.39 -2.46 -27.44
N GLU A 178 -33.40 -1.65 -27.16
CA GLU A 178 -34.60 -1.56 -27.98
C GLU A 178 -34.36 -0.67 -29.22
N TYR A 179 -34.68 -1.20 -30.40
CA TYR A 179 -34.72 -0.48 -31.66
C TYR A 179 -36.12 -0.60 -32.28
N CYS A 180 -36.71 0.52 -32.68
CA CYS A 180 -38.08 0.58 -33.17
C CYS A 180 -38.17 1.19 -34.57
N TYR A 181 -39.13 0.73 -35.35
CA TYR A 181 -39.63 1.43 -36.51
C TYR A 181 -40.46 2.65 -36.05
N ASP A 182 -39.97 3.87 -36.28
CA ASP A 182 -40.56 5.11 -35.72
C ASP A 182 -41.36 5.91 -36.76
N ILE A 183 -42.20 5.20 -37.51
CA ILE A 183 -43.09 5.82 -38.50
C ILE A 183 -44.50 5.26 -38.33
N ASP A 184 -45.45 6.17 -38.04
CA ASP A 184 -46.88 5.86 -37.99
C ASP A 184 -47.48 5.73 -39.42
N ASP A 185 -47.11 4.69 -40.16
CA ASP A 185 -47.70 4.39 -41.48
C ASP A 185 -48.73 3.23 -41.40
N PRO A 186 -50.05 3.52 -41.53
CA PRO A 186 -51.09 2.50 -41.44
C PRO A 186 -51.11 1.52 -42.62
N ASN A 187 -50.28 1.73 -43.65
CA ASN A 187 -50.22 0.87 -44.82
C ASN A 187 -49.14 -0.22 -44.73
N VAL A 188 -48.27 -0.20 -43.72
CA VAL A 188 -47.20 -1.21 -43.56
C VAL A 188 -47.82 -2.58 -43.26
N ASP A 189 -47.47 -3.58 -44.06
CA ASP A 189 -47.96 -4.96 -43.90
C ASP A 189 -46.92 -5.89 -43.26
N SER A 190 -45.63 -5.62 -43.44
CA SER A 190 -44.56 -6.44 -42.86
C SER A 190 -43.28 -5.66 -42.58
N LEU A 191 -42.64 -6.01 -41.48
CA LEU A 191 -41.31 -5.56 -41.08
C LEU A 191 -40.37 -6.76 -41.03
N LEU A 192 -39.10 -6.56 -41.38
CA LEU A 192 -38.07 -7.56 -41.21
C LEU A 192 -36.75 -6.90 -40.82
N TRP A 193 -36.27 -7.25 -39.64
CA TRP A 193 -34.98 -6.82 -39.11
C TRP A 193 -33.90 -7.86 -39.42
N THR A 194 -32.75 -7.37 -39.87
CA THR A 194 -31.53 -8.17 -39.99
C THR A 194 -30.37 -7.42 -39.36
N ILE A 195 -29.43 -8.14 -38.78
CA ILE A 195 -28.24 -7.58 -38.15
C ILE A 195 -26.98 -8.19 -38.74
N SER A 196 -25.92 -7.40 -38.83
CA SER A 196 -24.57 -7.85 -39.18
C SER A 196 -23.53 -7.15 -38.31
N GLY A 197 -22.36 -7.77 -38.12
CA GLY A 197 -21.34 -7.27 -37.19
C GLY A 197 -21.50 -7.86 -35.79
N ASP A 198 -21.13 -7.09 -34.78
CA ASP A 198 -20.96 -7.53 -33.39
C ASP A 198 -22.25 -7.43 -32.54
N GLY A 199 -23.40 -7.81 -33.09
CA GLY A 199 -24.68 -7.81 -32.38
C GLY A 199 -25.63 -8.94 -32.80
N GLU A 200 -26.55 -9.31 -31.90
CA GLU A 200 -27.58 -10.33 -32.12
C GLU A 200 -28.96 -9.80 -31.74
N ILE A 201 -29.95 -10.00 -32.61
CA ILE A 201 -31.37 -9.70 -32.30
C ILE A 201 -31.88 -10.78 -31.34
N ASP A 202 -32.40 -10.36 -30.18
CA ASP A 202 -33.06 -11.25 -29.23
C ASP A 202 -34.55 -11.38 -29.55
N GLY A 203 -34.98 -12.61 -29.84
CA GLY A 203 -36.39 -12.92 -30.13
C GLY A 203 -36.80 -12.75 -31.60
N PRO A 204 -38.09 -12.48 -31.89
CA PRO A 204 -38.60 -12.35 -33.24
C PRO A 204 -38.09 -11.09 -33.95
N ASN A 205 -37.77 -11.20 -35.23
CA ASN A 205 -37.21 -10.10 -36.04
C ASN A 205 -38.24 -9.49 -37.01
N ASP A 206 -39.52 -9.67 -36.76
CA ASP A 206 -40.65 -9.20 -37.57
C ASP A 206 -41.62 -8.30 -36.79
N LEU A 207 -41.13 -7.72 -35.68
CA LEU A 207 -41.88 -6.83 -34.80
C LEU A 207 -41.61 -5.36 -35.11
N GLU A 208 -42.46 -4.49 -34.59
CA GLU A 208 -42.30 -3.03 -34.66
C GLU A 208 -41.04 -2.56 -33.92
N CYS A 209 -40.73 -3.20 -32.80
CA CYS A 209 -39.48 -3.03 -32.07
C CYS A 209 -38.79 -4.37 -31.86
N VAL A 210 -37.45 -4.35 -31.90
CA VAL A 210 -36.60 -5.51 -31.61
C VAL A 210 -35.59 -5.14 -30.53
N ASP A 211 -35.25 -6.12 -29.70
CA ASP A 211 -34.19 -6.01 -28.72
C ASP A 211 -32.89 -6.55 -29.33
N VAL A 212 -31.78 -5.84 -29.14
CA VAL A 212 -30.46 -6.25 -29.61
C VAL A 212 -29.52 -6.40 -28.41
N ASN A 213 -28.71 -7.46 -28.43
CA ASN A 213 -27.59 -7.64 -27.51
C ASN A 213 -26.27 -7.49 -28.29
N PRO A 214 -25.33 -6.66 -27.83
CA PRO A 214 -23.97 -6.67 -28.33
C PRO A 214 -23.31 -8.03 -28.05
N THR A 215 -22.36 -8.41 -28.89
CA THR A 215 -21.66 -9.71 -28.79
C THR A 215 -20.14 -9.57 -28.68
N GLY A 216 -19.64 -8.33 -28.73
CA GLY A 216 -18.25 -7.94 -28.54
C GLY A 216 -18.03 -6.46 -28.91
N PRO A 217 -16.83 -5.91 -28.67
CA PRO A 217 -16.52 -4.52 -28.98
C PRO A 217 -16.37 -4.31 -30.48
N GLY A 218 -16.71 -3.13 -30.98
CA GLY A 218 -16.66 -2.82 -32.40
C GLY A 218 -17.93 -2.12 -32.87
N SER A 219 -18.67 -2.76 -33.78
CA SER A 219 -19.90 -2.17 -34.31
C SER A 219 -20.82 -3.21 -34.91
N TYR A 220 -22.11 -2.92 -34.94
CA TYR A 220 -23.09 -3.69 -35.71
C TYR A 220 -23.97 -2.76 -36.56
N THR A 221 -24.52 -3.31 -37.64
CA THR A 221 -25.45 -2.61 -38.53
C THR A 221 -26.80 -3.30 -38.45
N LEU A 222 -27.83 -2.57 -38.02
CA LEU A 222 -29.23 -2.98 -38.17
C LEU A 222 -29.72 -2.55 -39.55
N THR A 223 -30.28 -3.50 -40.29
CA THR A 223 -31.01 -3.23 -41.53
C THR A 223 -32.47 -3.56 -41.31
N LEU A 224 -33.34 -2.58 -41.52
CA LEU A 224 -34.80 -2.74 -41.48
C LEU A 224 -35.35 -2.74 -42.90
N LEU A 225 -36.09 -3.78 -43.25
CA LEU A 225 -36.88 -3.86 -44.47
C LEU A 225 -38.36 -3.65 -44.15
N VAL A 226 -38.95 -2.56 -44.67
CA VAL A 226 -40.36 -2.22 -44.52
C VAL A 226 -41.08 -2.49 -45.83
N CYS A 227 -42.16 -3.27 -45.81
CA CYS A 227 -42.95 -3.57 -47.01
C CYS A 227 -44.45 -3.39 -46.78
N TYR A 228 -45.15 -3.00 -47.83
CA TYR A 228 -46.59 -3.18 -47.94
C TYR A 228 -46.98 -3.86 -49.25
N GLU A 229 -48.10 -4.57 -49.23
CA GLU A 229 -48.60 -5.36 -50.35
C GLU A 229 -49.34 -4.47 -51.34
N THR A 230 -48.93 -4.50 -52.60
CA THR A 230 -49.71 -3.94 -53.71
C THR A 230 -50.33 -5.05 -54.54
N GLY A 231 -51.36 -4.72 -55.32
CA GLY A 231 -51.93 -5.64 -56.29
C GLY A 231 -50.94 -6.17 -57.35
N ASN A 232 -49.74 -5.59 -57.43
CA ASN A 232 -48.65 -5.97 -58.35
C ASN A 232 -47.40 -6.55 -57.65
N GLY A 233 -47.47 -6.81 -56.33
CA GLY A 233 -46.36 -7.33 -55.51
C GLY A 233 -45.96 -6.40 -54.35
N PRO A 234 -45.07 -6.84 -53.46
CA PRO A 234 -44.65 -6.03 -52.31
C PRO A 234 -43.80 -4.84 -52.75
N CYS A 235 -44.13 -3.65 -52.26
CA CYS A 235 -43.31 -2.45 -52.36
C CYS A 235 -42.52 -2.31 -51.06
N CYS A 236 -41.19 -2.34 -51.14
CA CYS A 236 -40.33 -2.32 -49.95
C CYS A 236 -39.30 -1.19 -50.00
N THR A 237 -38.93 -0.68 -48.83
CA THR A 237 -37.82 0.24 -48.60
C THR A 237 -36.91 -0.35 -47.53
N GLU A 238 -35.60 -0.23 -47.71
CA GLU A 238 -34.60 -0.59 -46.71
C GLU A 238 -33.99 0.67 -46.11
N CYS A 239 -33.70 0.63 -44.81
CA CYS A 239 -32.87 1.61 -44.12
C CYS A 239 -31.93 0.90 -43.16
N GLU A 240 -30.80 1.56 -42.85
CA GLU A 240 -29.73 1.01 -42.03
C GLU A 240 -29.36 1.97 -40.90
N LEU A 241 -29.05 1.42 -39.73
CA LEU A 241 -28.47 2.11 -38.60
C LEU A 241 -27.18 1.41 -38.20
N GLU A 242 -26.06 2.13 -38.33
CA GLU A 242 -24.77 1.71 -37.76
C GLU A 242 -24.73 2.10 -36.27
N VAL A 243 -24.40 1.13 -35.43
CA VAL A 243 -24.28 1.31 -33.97
C VAL A 243 -22.87 0.92 -33.55
N GLU A 244 -22.21 1.83 -32.85
CA GLU A 244 -20.90 1.60 -32.24
C GLU A 244 -21.06 0.87 -30.90
N VAL A 245 -20.23 -0.15 -30.65
CA VAL A 245 -20.19 -0.88 -29.37
C VAL A 245 -18.91 -0.49 -28.65
N ILE A 246 -19.05 0.29 -27.57
CA ILE A 246 -17.95 0.84 -26.79
C ILE A 246 -17.66 -0.10 -25.60
N GLU A 247 -16.42 -0.56 -25.52
CA GLU A 247 -15.89 -1.25 -24.34
C GLU A 247 -15.66 -0.21 -23.21
N ALA A 248 -16.08 -0.54 -22.00
CA ALA A 248 -15.81 0.31 -20.84
C ALA A 248 -14.28 0.46 -20.64
N PRO A 249 -13.80 1.59 -20.10
CA PRO A 249 -12.37 1.76 -19.88
C PRO A 249 -11.84 0.68 -18.92
N ASP A 250 -10.60 0.24 -19.15
CA ASP A 250 -9.92 -0.68 -18.23
C ASP A 250 -9.74 0.00 -16.86
N CYS A 251 -9.94 -0.75 -15.79
CA CYS A 251 -9.88 -0.23 -14.43
C CYS A 251 -8.78 -0.94 -13.65
N GLU A 252 -7.68 -0.23 -13.45
CA GLU A 252 -6.58 -0.62 -12.57
C GLU A 252 -6.10 0.63 -11.80
N ILE A 253 -5.84 0.44 -10.50
CA ILE A 253 -5.35 1.50 -9.60
C ILE A 253 -3.85 1.28 -9.38
N GLU A 254 -3.03 2.25 -9.76
CA GLU A 254 -1.61 2.31 -9.42
C GLU A 254 -1.40 3.10 -8.13
N GLY A 255 -0.60 2.54 -7.23
CA GLY A 255 -0.21 3.17 -5.97
C GLY A 255 0.48 2.16 -5.04
N PRO A 256 0.97 2.61 -3.87
CA PRO A 256 1.56 1.70 -2.89
C PRO A 256 0.49 0.77 -2.29
N ALA A 257 0.85 -0.50 -2.09
CA ALA A 257 -0.02 -1.50 -1.47
C ALA A 257 0.11 -1.51 0.06
N SER A 258 1.20 -0.93 0.59
CA SER A 258 1.42 -0.72 2.04
C SER A 258 1.99 0.67 2.29
N VAL A 259 1.56 1.31 3.39
CA VAL A 259 1.96 2.68 3.75
C VAL A 259 2.16 2.82 5.26
N CYS A 260 2.94 3.81 5.72
CA CYS A 260 3.15 4.02 7.14
C CYS A 260 2.00 4.77 7.81
N ARG A 261 1.72 4.41 9.07
CA ARG A 261 0.86 5.21 9.94
C ARG A 261 1.40 6.65 10.05
N GLY A 262 0.63 7.61 9.56
CA GLY A 262 0.97 9.04 9.61
C GLY A 262 1.56 9.60 8.34
N ASP A 263 1.75 8.77 7.31
CA ASP A 263 1.97 9.27 5.95
C ASP A 263 0.83 10.18 5.51
N THR A 264 1.14 11.13 4.64
CA THR A 264 0.16 12.12 4.15
C THR A 264 0.32 12.33 2.67
N GLU A 265 -0.79 12.59 1.99
CA GLU A 265 -0.82 12.96 0.57
C GLU A 265 -0.14 11.91 -0.32
N ILE A 266 -0.44 10.62 -0.10
CA ILE A 266 0.04 9.51 -0.93
C ILE A 266 -0.78 9.46 -2.23
N GLU A 267 -0.10 9.42 -3.37
CA GLU A 267 -0.75 9.47 -4.67
C GLU A 267 -1.20 8.07 -5.14
N TYR A 268 -2.45 7.98 -5.60
CA TYR A 268 -3.05 6.84 -6.30
C TYR A 268 -3.62 7.31 -7.63
N CYS A 269 -3.40 6.56 -8.70
CA CYS A 269 -3.80 6.94 -10.07
C CYS A 269 -4.53 5.80 -10.77
N ALA A 270 -5.47 6.14 -11.65
CA ALA A 270 -6.00 5.22 -12.64
C ALA A 270 -4.93 4.95 -13.72
N THR A 271 -4.88 3.74 -14.28
CA THR A 271 -3.99 3.43 -15.41
C THR A 271 -4.44 4.09 -16.72
N VAL A 272 -5.76 4.25 -16.89
CA VAL A 272 -6.39 4.99 -18.00
C VAL A 272 -6.58 6.44 -17.56
N LEU A 273 -6.00 7.39 -18.30
CA LEU A 273 -5.95 8.81 -17.93
C LEU A 273 -6.82 9.72 -18.83
N ASP A 274 -7.45 9.16 -19.85
CA ASP A 274 -8.27 9.85 -20.85
C ASP A 274 -9.75 9.44 -20.83
N ALA A 275 -10.21 8.79 -19.76
CA ALA A 275 -11.64 8.63 -19.50
C ALA A 275 -12.35 9.98 -19.25
N ASP A 276 -13.66 10.00 -19.48
CA ASP A 276 -14.48 11.21 -19.36
C ASP A 276 -14.83 11.52 -17.89
N ASP A 277 -14.92 10.50 -17.04
CA ASP A 277 -15.24 10.65 -15.61
C ASP A 277 -14.46 9.66 -14.74
N TYR A 278 -14.13 10.13 -13.53
CA TYR A 278 -13.50 9.35 -12.46
C TYR A 278 -14.27 9.60 -11.18
N LEU A 279 -14.50 8.56 -10.40
CA LEU A 279 -15.07 8.68 -9.07
C LEU A 279 -14.33 7.77 -8.12
N TRP A 280 -13.65 8.38 -7.16
CA TRP A 280 -12.92 7.70 -6.10
C TRP A 280 -13.76 7.69 -4.81
N GLU A 281 -13.91 6.52 -4.22
CA GLU A 281 -14.51 6.31 -2.92
C GLU A 281 -13.53 5.56 -2.01
N ILE A 282 -13.56 5.86 -0.71
CA ILE A 282 -12.66 5.24 0.27
C ILE A 282 -13.47 4.69 1.45
N SER A 283 -13.07 3.51 1.92
CA SER A 283 -13.62 2.89 3.12
C SER A 283 -12.50 2.37 4.03
N GLY A 284 -12.79 2.19 5.31
CA GLY A 284 -11.77 1.87 6.31
C GLY A 284 -11.11 3.11 6.90
N ASP A 285 -9.84 2.99 7.27
CA ASP A 285 -9.09 4.00 8.03
C ASP A 285 -8.26 4.94 7.13
N GLY A 286 -8.83 5.39 6.01
CA GLY A 286 -8.20 6.34 5.07
C GLY A 286 -9.12 7.49 4.67
N GLU A 287 -8.53 8.60 4.20
CA GLU A 287 -9.25 9.77 3.69
C GLU A 287 -8.65 10.26 2.36
N ILE A 288 -9.52 10.54 1.38
CA ILE A 288 -9.13 11.23 0.14
C ILE A 288 -8.98 12.73 0.44
N VAL A 289 -7.79 13.25 0.16
CA VAL A 289 -7.43 14.65 0.37
C VAL A 289 -7.71 15.45 -0.90
N GLY A 290 -8.76 16.28 -0.86
CA GLY A 290 -9.11 17.17 -1.96
C GLY A 290 -10.26 16.64 -2.81
N ASP A 291 -10.13 16.79 -4.13
CA ASP A 291 -11.15 16.38 -5.09
C ASP A 291 -11.02 14.87 -5.36
N ASN A 292 -12.16 14.18 -5.52
CA ASN A 292 -12.23 12.73 -5.72
C ASN A 292 -12.67 12.33 -7.13
N ASN A 293 -12.50 13.25 -8.10
CA ASN A 293 -12.98 13.10 -9.47
C ASN A 293 -11.90 13.44 -10.51
N GLU A 294 -10.64 13.25 -10.13
CA GLU A 294 -9.47 13.43 -10.98
C GLU A 294 -8.86 12.06 -11.31
N PRO A 295 -8.06 11.92 -12.40
CA PRO A 295 -7.41 10.66 -12.74
C PRO A 295 -6.46 10.12 -11.64
N CYS A 296 -5.97 11.02 -10.78
CA CYS A 296 -5.19 10.69 -9.61
C CYS A 296 -5.74 11.40 -8.38
N VAL A 297 -5.70 10.74 -7.23
CA VAL A 297 -6.11 11.28 -5.93
C VAL A 297 -4.98 11.15 -4.90
N LEU A 298 -5.01 12.03 -3.90
CA LEU A 298 -4.12 11.96 -2.75
C LEU A 298 -4.88 11.34 -1.58
N VAL A 299 -4.28 10.38 -0.89
CA VAL A 299 -4.89 9.65 0.22
C VAL A 299 -3.99 9.77 1.45
N SER A 300 -4.60 9.86 2.64
CA SER A 300 -3.88 9.83 3.91
C SER A 300 -4.53 8.83 4.87
N PRO A 301 -3.74 7.91 5.50
CA PRO A 301 -4.22 7.09 6.60
C PRO A 301 -4.72 7.95 7.77
N THR A 302 -5.82 7.54 8.38
CA THR A 302 -6.47 8.21 9.52
C THR A 302 -6.47 7.37 10.79
N GLY A 303 -6.09 6.09 10.69
CA GLY A 303 -6.07 5.12 11.77
C GLY A 303 -5.00 4.04 11.59
N ASP A 304 -5.17 2.94 12.32
CA ASP A 304 -4.28 1.77 12.32
C ASP A 304 -4.86 0.59 11.55
N GLY A 305 -6.11 0.69 11.10
CA GLY A 305 -6.70 -0.29 10.20
C GLY A 305 -6.31 -0.01 8.75
N ASP A 306 -6.45 -1.04 7.92
CA ASP A 306 -6.33 -0.92 6.47
C ASP A 306 -7.46 -0.06 5.90
N PHE A 307 -7.25 0.43 4.68
CA PHE A 307 -8.30 1.08 3.91
C PHE A 307 -8.42 0.47 2.52
N THR A 308 -9.61 0.61 1.93
CA THR A 308 -9.89 0.17 0.57
C THR A 308 -10.28 1.38 -0.27
N LEU A 309 -9.59 1.58 -1.38
CA LEU A 309 -9.84 2.60 -2.36
C LEU A 309 -10.57 1.97 -3.55
N GLU A 310 -11.76 2.48 -3.86
CA GLU A 310 -12.62 2.06 -4.96
C GLU A 310 -12.61 3.16 -6.03
N LEU A 311 -12.38 2.76 -7.28
CA LEU A 311 -12.42 3.64 -8.46
C LEU A 311 -13.55 3.18 -9.36
N THR A 312 -14.40 4.12 -9.76
CA THR A 312 -15.28 3.99 -10.93
C THR A 312 -14.77 4.90 -12.05
N ILE A 313 -14.62 4.35 -13.25
CA ILE A 313 -14.11 5.06 -14.42
C ILE A 313 -15.07 4.88 -15.60
N CYS A 314 -15.40 5.97 -16.31
CA CYS A 314 -16.46 5.96 -17.34
C CYS A 314 -16.08 6.73 -18.62
N PHE A 315 -16.58 6.27 -19.76
CA PHE A 315 -16.83 7.10 -20.94
C PHE A 315 -18.29 7.57 -20.92
N LEU A 316 -18.59 8.83 -21.26
CA LEU A 316 -19.90 9.45 -20.97
C LEU A 316 -20.86 9.60 -22.16
N ASP A 317 -20.57 8.95 -23.30
CA ASP A 317 -21.47 8.92 -24.46
C ASP A 317 -21.17 7.67 -25.31
N PRO A 318 -21.79 6.51 -25.02
CA PRO A 318 -22.73 6.22 -23.92
C PRO A 318 -21.99 5.98 -22.59
N ASP A 319 -22.75 5.87 -21.49
CA ASP A 319 -22.27 5.75 -20.10
C ASP A 319 -21.67 4.36 -19.80
N CYS A 320 -20.49 4.09 -20.36
CA CYS A 320 -19.78 2.82 -20.21
C CYS A 320 -18.78 2.91 -19.06
N CYS A 321 -19.16 2.35 -17.92
CA CYS A 321 -18.37 2.41 -16.70
C CYS A 321 -17.78 1.05 -16.31
N ASN A 322 -16.62 1.09 -15.68
CA ASN A 322 -16.00 -0.05 -15.02
C ASN A 322 -15.60 0.33 -13.59
N ASN A 323 -15.47 -0.66 -12.70
CA ASN A 323 -15.06 -0.46 -11.30
C ASN A 323 -13.96 -1.42 -10.88
N CYS A 324 -13.09 -0.95 -10.00
CA CYS A 324 -12.00 -1.71 -9.42
C CYS A 324 -11.66 -1.17 -8.03
N GLU A 325 -11.03 -2.01 -7.21
CA GLU A 325 -10.65 -1.65 -5.84
C GLU A 325 -9.22 -2.11 -5.52
N VAL A 326 -8.55 -1.39 -4.63
CA VAL A 326 -7.28 -1.81 -4.01
C VAL A 326 -7.40 -1.67 -2.50
N THR A 327 -6.96 -2.69 -1.77
CA THR A 327 -6.81 -2.62 -0.31
C THR A 327 -5.36 -2.28 0.02
N VAL A 328 -5.17 -1.31 0.88
CA VAL A 328 -3.87 -0.79 1.30
C VAL A 328 -3.67 -1.10 2.78
N ASP A 329 -2.57 -1.79 3.08
CA ASP A 329 -2.15 -2.13 4.43
C ASP A 329 -1.53 -0.90 5.11
N VAL A 330 -2.00 -0.56 6.31
CA VAL A 330 -1.42 0.55 7.10
C VAL A 330 -0.50 -0.03 8.15
N VAL A 331 0.81 0.09 7.91
CA VAL A 331 1.86 -0.44 8.78
C VAL A 331 2.10 0.53 9.94
N PRO A 332 1.76 0.17 11.20
CA PRO A 332 2.12 0.99 12.35
C PRO A 332 3.61 0.85 12.64
N ALA A 333 4.24 1.92 13.14
CA ALA A 333 5.60 1.79 13.65
C ALA A 333 5.63 0.86 14.87
N PRO A 334 6.62 -0.06 14.98
CA PRO A 334 6.70 -1.01 16.07
C PRO A 334 6.89 -0.32 17.42
N GLU A 335 6.44 -0.95 18.50
CA GLU A 335 6.65 -0.43 19.85
C GLU A 335 8.14 -0.55 20.22
N CYS A 336 8.78 0.54 20.64
CA CYS A 336 10.21 0.53 20.98
C CYS A 336 10.39 0.52 22.51
N ILE A 337 11.00 -0.55 23.03
CA ILE A 337 11.42 -0.66 24.43
C ILE A 337 12.74 -1.44 24.48
N ILE A 338 13.71 -0.88 25.20
CA ILE A 338 15.02 -1.50 25.49
C ILE A 338 14.92 -2.25 26.82
N GLU A 339 15.31 -3.52 26.83
CA GLU A 339 15.50 -4.35 28.01
C GLU A 339 16.99 -4.48 28.33
N GLY A 340 17.35 -4.22 29.59
CA GLY A 340 18.71 -4.29 30.11
C GLY A 340 18.85 -3.51 31.42
N PRO A 341 20.00 -3.63 32.10
CA PRO A 341 20.27 -2.91 33.35
C PRO A 341 20.44 -1.40 33.10
N ALA A 342 19.99 -0.58 34.06
CA ALA A 342 20.17 0.88 34.01
C ALA A 342 21.38 1.38 34.85
N GLU A 343 21.97 0.49 35.65
CA GLU A 343 23.13 0.77 36.50
C GLU A 343 24.13 -0.36 36.28
N LEU A 344 25.39 -0.01 36.00
CA LEU A 344 26.48 -0.95 35.74
C LEU A 344 27.72 -0.61 36.55
N CYS A 345 28.58 -1.60 36.74
CA CYS A 345 29.87 -1.41 37.37
C CYS A 345 30.94 -1.01 36.34
N ALA A 346 31.84 -0.11 36.72
CA ALA A 346 33.00 0.23 35.92
C ALA A 346 33.87 -1.02 35.70
N GLU A 347 34.27 -1.24 34.46
CA GLU A 347 35.03 -2.40 34.02
C GLU A 347 34.33 -3.75 34.27
N GLU A 348 33.02 -3.74 34.50
CA GLU A 348 32.20 -4.94 34.38
C GLU A 348 32.30 -5.48 32.95
N GLY A 349 32.19 -6.79 32.79
CA GLY A 349 32.29 -7.42 31.48
C GLY A 349 31.22 -6.93 30.49
N GLU A 350 31.25 -7.50 29.29
CA GLU A 350 30.26 -7.26 28.25
C GLU A 350 28.83 -7.57 28.73
N VAL A 351 27.91 -6.62 28.57
CA VAL A 351 26.51 -6.71 28.99
C VAL A 351 25.59 -6.71 27.77
N GLU A 352 24.56 -7.54 27.78
CA GLU A 352 23.57 -7.64 26.70
C GLU A 352 22.36 -6.72 26.94
N TYR A 353 21.91 -6.05 25.88
CA TYR A 353 20.68 -5.27 25.81
C TYR A 353 19.85 -5.76 24.63
N CYS A 354 18.55 -5.91 24.81
CA CYS A 354 17.64 -6.45 23.79
C CYS A 354 16.44 -5.54 23.56
N ALA A 355 15.92 -5.53 22.34
CA ALA A 355 14.59 -5.02 22.05
C ALA A 355 13.55 -6.00 22.63
N THR A 356 12.49 -5.50 23.27
CA THR A 356 11.40 -6.38 23.74
C THR A 356 10.48 -6.87 22.62
N VAL A 357 10.55 -6.23 21.45
CA VAL A 357 9.80 -6.62 20.25
C VAL A 357 10.65 -7.59 19.44
N SER A 358 10.08 -8.76 19.11
CA SER A 358 10.80 -9.85 18.44
C SER A 358 10.72 -9.83 16.91
N ASP A 359 9.83 -9.02 16.33
CA ASP A 359 9.36 -9.24 14.95
C ASP A 359 9.48 -8.00 14.05
N ALA A 360 10.32 -7.02 14.41
CA ALA A 360 10.57 -5.89 13.52
C ALA A 360 11.49 -6.26 12.35
N ASP A 361 11.32 -5.59 11.22
CA ASP A 361 12.11 -5.86 10.01
C ASP A 361 13.57 -5.38 10.14
N SER A 362 13.81 -4.30 10.90
CA SER A 362 15.16 -3.77 11.12
C SER A 362 15.37 -3.16 12.51
N TYR A 363 16.63 -3.19 12.94
CA TYR A 363 17.11 -2.64 14.21
C TYR A 363 18.34 -1.76 13.93
N LEU A 364 18.48 -0.68 14.70
CA LEU A 364 19.69 0.13 14.72
C LEU A 364 19.95 0.62 16.14
N TRP A 365 21.08 0.22 16.68
CA TRP A 365 21.55 0.63 18.00
C TRP A 365 22.66 1.68 17.88
N GLU A 366 22.54 2.73 18.67
CA GLU A 366 23.53 3.79 18.80
C GLU A 366 23.80 4.08 20.27
N ILE A 367 25.05 4.45 20.58
CA ILE A 367 25.45 4.82 21.94
C ILE A 367 26.05 6.22 21.94
N THR A 368 25.62 7.03 22.90
CA THR A 368 26.22 8.34 23.17
C THR A 368 26.69 8.41 24.63
N GLY A 369 27.88 8.93 24.87
CA GLY A 369 28.47 8.98 26.22
C GLY A 369 29.61 7.95 26.41
N ASP A 370 29.70 7.41 27.62
CA ASP A 370 30.76 6.50 28.07
C ASP A 370 30.33 5.04 27.89
N GLY A 371 30.95 4.32 26.95
CA GLY A 371 30.61 2.91 26.62
C GLY A 371 30.71 2.65 25.12
N THR A 372 30.72 1.37 24.72
CA THR A 372 30.80 0.99 23.29
C THR A 372 29.97 -0.25 22.95
N ILE A 373 29.27 -0.22 21.82
CA ILE A 373 28.63 -1.41 21.26
C ILE A 373 29.73 -2.31 20.67
N VAL A 374 29.73 -3.57 21.07
CA VAL A 374 30.66 -4.61 20.62
C VAL A 374 29.97 -5.48 19.59
N GLY A 375 30.49 -5.47 18.36
CA GLY A 375 29.98 -6.30 17.27
C GLY A 375 28.93 -5.59 16.41
N PRO A 376 27.96 -6.33 15.83
CA PRO A 376 26.89 -5.75 15.03
C PRO A 376 25.97 -4.88 15.89
N ASN A 377 25.42 -3.83 15.28
CA ASN A 377 24.47 -2.92 15.91
C ASN A 377 23.11 -2.91 15.18
N ASP A 378 22.87 -3.93 14.36
CA ASP A 378 21.71 -4.11 13.48
C ASP A 378 20.93 -5.40 13.80
N THR A 379 20.99 -5.84 15.05
CA THR A 379 20.34 -7.05 15.57
C THR A 379 19.32 -6.73 16.66
N ASP A 380 18.44 -7.67 16.97
CA ASP A 380 17.44 -7.59 18.04
C ASP A 380 18.06 -7.38 19.43
N CYS A 381 19.26 -7.93 19.66
CA CYS A 381 20.08 -7.68 20.84
C CYS A 381 21.46 -7.14 20.46
N VAL A 382 22.06 -6.33 21.33
CA VAL A 382 23.44 -5.84 21.23
C VAL A 382 24.21 -6.07 22.51
N ILE A 383 25.52 -6.22 22.35
CA ILE A 383 26.46 -6.31 23.47
C ILE A 383 27.13 -4.96 23.67
N VAL A 384 27.18 -4.48 24.91
CA VAL A 384 27.78 -3.21 25.30
C VAL A 384 28.91 -3.46 26.30
N ASP A 385 30.07 -2.88 26.04
CA ASP A 385 31.15 -2.72 27.01
C ASP A 385 30.99 -1.35 27.68
N PRO A 386 30.72 -1.30 29.01
CA PRO A 386 30.54 -0.03 29.73
C PRO A 386 31.84 0.78 29.84
N GLY A 387 33.01 0.15 29.87
CA GLY A 387 34.27 0.85 30.09
C GLY A 387 34.41 1.42 31.51
N LEU A 388 34.92 2.65 31.63
CA LEU A 388 35.18 3.30 32.93
C LEU A 388 33.93 3.97 33.51
N GLU A 389 34.03 4.43 34.76
CA GLU A 389 33.02 5.28 35.44
C GLU A 389 32.51 6.40 34.53
N GLY A 390 31.20 6.60 34.50
CA GLY A 390 30.58 7.53 33.56
C GLY A 390 29.10 7.26 33.36
N SER A 391 28.59 7.61 32.18
CA SER A 391 27.21 7.30 31.79
C SER A 391 27.08 7.27 30.28
N PHE A 392 26.17 6.45 29.76
CA PHE A 392 25.76 6.49 28.37
C PHE A 392 24.25 6.53 28.20
N THR A 393 23.82 6.99 27.03
CA THR A 393 22.46 6.81 26.53
C THR A 393 22.53 5.82 25.38
N LEU A 394 21.80 4.71 25.51
CA LEU A 394 21.59 3.73 24.47
C LEU A 394 20.31 4.09 23.72
N THR A 395 20.44 4.35 22.42
CA THR A 395 19.33 4.67 21.52
C THR A 395 19.08 3.47 20.61
N LEU A 396 17.82 3.06 20.51
CA LEU A 396 17.35 2.01 19.63
C LEU A 396 16.34 2.60 18.65
N THR A 397 16.58 2.42 17.36
CA THR A 397 15.58 2.63 16.30
C THR A 397 15.13 1.29 15.76
N ILE A 398 13.82 1.08 15.70
CA ILE A 398 13.19 -0.14 15.17
C ILE A 398 12.23 0.26 14.04
N CYS A 399 12.24 -0.46 12.92
CA CYS A 399 11.36 -0.16 11.79
C CYS A 399 10.76 -1.42 11.14
N ASP A 400 9.53 -1.27 10.63
CA ASP A 400 8.86 -2.20 9.73
C ASP A 400 8.81 -1.62 8.31
N GLU A 401 8.95 -2.46 7.29
CA GLU A 401 9.00 -2.04 5.88
C GLU A 401 7.59 -1.74 5.33
N SER A 402 7.49 -0.71 4.48
CA SER A 402 6.30 -0.43 3.65
C SER A 402 6.72 0.06 2.25
N ASP A 403 5.78 0.12 1.30
CA ASP A 403 6.08 0.58 -0.07
C ASP A 403 6.45 2.08 -0.13
N THR A 404 6.04 2.88 0.86
CA THR A 404 6.38 4.31 0.97
C THR A 404 7.68 4.58 1.75
N GLY A 405 8.24 3.56 2.41
CA GLY A 405 9.45 3.63 3.22
C GLY A 405 9.30 2.90 4.56
N ASP A 406 10.29 3.06 5.44
CA ASP A 406 10.32 2.34 6.72
C ASP A 406 9.52 3.08 7.81
N CYS A 407 8.63 2.36 8.49
CA CYS A 407 7.80 2.87 9.57
C CYS A 407 8.54 2.73 10.90
N CYS A 408 9.31 3.76 11.27
CA CYS A 408 10.25 3.68 12.39
C CYS A 408 9.72 4.27 13.70
N ASN A 409 10.19 3.73 14.82
CA ASN A 409 10.06 4.29 16.16
C ASN A 409 11.41 4.28 16.89
N GLU A 410 11.61 5.19 17.82
CA GLU A 410 12.87 5.38 18.56
C GLU A 410 12.63 5.42 20.06
N CYS A 411 13.51 4.77 20.82
CA CYS A 411 13.51 4.79 22.28
C CYS A 411 14.93 4.85 22.85
N GLU A 412 15.05 5.36 24.07
CA GLU A 412 16.33 5.61 24.73
C GLU A 412 16.33 5.00 26.15
N LEU A 413 17.50 4.50 26.57
CA LEU A 413 17.79 4.07 27.92
C LEU A 413 19.04 4.80 28.44
N GLU A 414 18.89 5.54 29.54
CA GLU A 414 20.03 6.14 30.25
C GLU A 414 20.62 5.10 31.21
N VAL A 415 21.94 4.89 31.11
CA VAL A 415 22.71 3.95 31.93
C VAL A 415 23.83 4.69 32.66
N THR A 416 23.94 4.47 33.98
CA THR A 416 25.04 5.00 34.80
C THR A 416 26.05 3.94 35.13
N ILE A 417 27.34 4.29 35.03
CA ILE A 417 28.47 3.39 35.33
C ILE A 417 29.17 3.91 36.59
N GLU A 418 29.13 3.12 37.66
CA GLU A 418 29.71 3.46 38.96
C GLU A 418 30.87 2.52 39.33
N ASP A 419 31.82 2.97 40.16
CA ASP A 419 32.80 2.06 40.77
C ASP A 419 32.13 1.22 41.86
N CYS A 420 31.81 -0.02 41.51
CA CYS A 420 31.24 -0.98 42.44
C CYS A 420 32.27 -1.62 43.39
N GLY A 421 33.56 -1.30 43.21
CA GLY A 421 34.67 -1.99 43.85
C GLY A 421 34.95 -3.33 43.17
N GLY A 422 36.13 -3.45 42.56
CA GLY A 422 36.62 -4.72 42.02
C GLY A 422 37.09 -5.67 43.13
N ALA A 423 38.20 -6.38 42.88
CA ALA A 423 38.88 -7.14 43.92
C ALA A 423 39.46 -6.20 44.98
N PHE A 424 39.23 -6.50 46.26
CA PHE A 424 39.91 -5.83 47.37
C PHE A 424 40.76 -6.83 48.14
N CYS A 425 41.85 -6.34 48.74
CA CYS A 425 42.70 -7.15 49.59
C CYS A 425 42.70 -6.60 51.01
N THR A 426 42.43 -7.49 51.95
CA THR A 426 42.59 -7.23 53.38
C THR A 426 43.39 -8.36 54.02
N PHE A 427 43.88 -8.10 55.21
CA PHE A 427 44.41 -9.12 56.10
C PHE A 427 43.75 -9.03 57.46
N THR A 428 43.45 -10.20 58.03
CA THR A 428 42.91 -10.26 59.39
C THR A 428 43.92 -9.78 60.45
N GLN A 429 43.42 -9.36 61.62
CA GLN A 429 44.27 -9.06 62.78
C GLN A 429 45.17 -10.25 63.20
N GLY A 430 44.79 -11.48 62.85
CA GLY A 430 45.59 -12.69 63.10
C GLY A 430 46.88 -12.70 62.26
N TYR A 431 46.78 -12.28 60.99
CA TYR A 431 47.94 -12.12 60.12
C TYR A 431 48.89 -11.04 60.64
N TYR A 432 48.39 -9.83 60.91
CA TYR A 432 49.23 -8.73 61.43
C TYR A 432 49.87 -9.03 62.79
N GLY A 433 49.30 -9.96 63.57
CA GLY A 433 49.86 -10.47 64.83
C GLY A 433 50.89 -11.60 64.68
N ASN A 434 51.16 -12.08 63.46
CA ASN A 434 52.01 -13.23 63.19
C ASN A 434 53.37 -12.82 62.58
N LYS A 435 54.40 -12.71 63.41
CA LYS A 435 55.77 -12.40 62.97
C LYS A 435 56.34 -13.32 61.88
N GLY A 436 55.85 -14.57 61.80
CA GLY A 436 56.29 -15.55 60.80
C GLY A 436 55.52 -15.50 59.49
N GLY A 437 54.49 -14.65 59.38
CA GLY A 437 53.62 -14.55 58.21
C GLY A 437 54.35 -14.00 56.99
N LYS A 438 53.87 -14.39 55.80
CA LYS A 438 54.33 -13.86 54.52
C LYS A 438 53.14 -13.67 53.58
N LYS A 439 53.02 -12.50 52.98
CA LYS A 439 52.02 -12.17 51.96
C LYS A 439 52.64 -11.31 50.85
N CYS A 440 51.84 -10.91 49.87
CA CYS A 440 52.27 -10.03 48.79
C CYS A 440 53.57 -10.49 48.09
N GLY A 441 53.57 -11.69 47.53
CA GLY A 441 54.77 -12.23 46.86
C GLY A 441 55.92 -12.63 47.79
N GLY A 442 55.69 -12.69 49.11
CA GLY A 442 56.63 -13.23 50.10
C GLY A 442 57.23 -12.22 51.07
N ILE A 443 56.72 -10.98 51.10
CA ILE A 443 57.04 -9.95 52.09
C ILE A 443 56.65 -10.46 53.48
N LYS A 444 57.53 -10.28 54.47
CA LYS A 444 57.23 -10.69 55.84
C LYS A 444 56.29 -9.70 56.51
N THR A 445 55.52 -10.16 57.49
CA THR A 445 54.56 -9.32 58.21
C THR A 445 55.20 -8.09 58.87
N ASP A 446 56.41 -8.20 59.44
CA ASP A 446 57.10 -7.05 60.04
C ASP A 446 57.53 -6.02 58.99
N ASP A 447 58.15 -6.48 57.91
CA ASP A 447 58.54 -5.62 56.77
C ASP A 447 57.30 -4.91 56.17
N LEU A 448 56.18 -5.62 55.97
CA LEU A 448 54.93 -5.05 55.43
C LEU A 448 54.34 -3.99 56.38
N ILE A 449 54.29 -4.25 57.68
CA ILE A 449 53.77 -3.26 58.64
C ILE A 449 54.66 -2.01 58.64
N ASP A 450 55.99 -2.16 58.60
CA ASP A 450 56.90 -1.02 58.57
C ASP A 450 56.70 -0.17 57.30
N ASP A 451 56.46 -0.79 56.14
CA ASP A 451 56.14 -0.07 54.90
C ASP A 451 54.79 0.68 55.00
N LEU A 452 53.74 0.04 55.55
CA LEU A 452 52.42 0.66 55.75
C LEU A 452 52.46 1.81 56.76
N LEU A 453 53.30 1.72 57.78
CA LEU A 453 53.56 2.80 58.74
C LEU A 453 54.36 3.94 58.09
N ALA A 454 55.28 3.65 57.18
CA ALA A 454 56.05 4.66 56.47
C ALA A 454 55.18 5.54 55.56
N ILE A 455 54.11 4.97 55.00
CA ILE A 455 53.16 5.66 54.12
C ILE A 455 52.09 6.39 54.93
N GLY A 456 51.39 5.68 55.82
CA GLY A 456 50.23 6.22 56.53
C GLY A 456 50.51 6.80 57.91
N GLY A 457 51.75 6.75 58.39
CA GLY A 457 52.15 7.14 59.75
C GLY A 457 51.75 6.09 60.81
N ASP A 458 51.92 6.45 62.09
CA ASP A 458 51.55 5.57 63.21
C ASP A 458 50.06 5.18 63.14
N VAL A 459 49.74 3.95 63.55
CA VAL A 459 48.34 3.54 63.70
C VAL A 459 47.80 4.12 64.99
N VAL A 460 46.77 4.96 64.89
CA VAL A 460 46.08 5.54 66.04
C VAL A 460 44.69 4.90 66.17
N VAL A 461 44.43 4.33 67.34
CA VAL A 461 43.13 3.78 67.71
C VAL A 461 42.47 4.70 68.74
N GLY A 462 41.25 5.16 68.46
CA GLY A 462 40.53 6.12 69.29
C GLY A 462 40.76 7.58 68.88
N LEU A 463 40.42 8.50 69.78
CA LEU A 463 40.57 9.96 69.60
C LEU A 463 41.37 10.56 70.76
N PRO A 464 41.95 11.77 70.62
CA PRO A 464 42.75 12.39 71.68
C PRO A 464 42.02 12.43 73.04
N GLY A 465 42.72 11.99 74.09
CA GLY A 465 42.19 11.80 75.44
C GLY A 465 41.68 10.39 75.74
N HIS A 466 41.48 9.56 74.72
CA HIS A 466 41.10 8.15 74.81
C HIS A 466 41.70 7.38 73.60
N SER A 467 43.03 7.36 73.50
CA SER A 467 43.71 6.81 72.30
C SER A 467 44.86 5.85 72.61
N ILE A 468 45.22 5.05 71.60
CA ILE A 468 46.42 4.21 71.57
C ILE A 468 47.15 4.45 70.25
N THR A 469 48.43 4.80 70.32
CA THR A 469 49.29 4.98 69.15
C THR A 469 50.32 3.86 69.04
N LEU A 470 50.39 3.24 67.86
CA LEU A 470 51.25 2.10 67.53
C LEU A 470 52.16 2.48 66.36
N GLY A 471 53.43 2.74 66.65
CA GLY A 471 54.42 3.24 65.67
C GLY A 471 55.51 2.26 65.27
N SER A 472 55.36 0.96 65.53
CA SER A 472 56.31 -0.04 65.05
C SER A 472 55.67 -1.40 64.79
N SER A 473 56.23 -2.14 63.84
CA SER A 473 55.86 -3.53 63.56
C SER A 473 55.91 -4.43 64.80
N ASP A 474 57.00 -4.41 65.57
CA ASP A 474 57.13 -5.21 66.81
C ASP A 474 56.01 -4.89 67.81
N CYS A 475 55.63 -3.62 67.95
CA CYS A 475 54.54 -3.19 68.82
C CYS A 475 53.20 -3.80 68.39
N ILE A 476 52.85 -3.65 67.12
CA ILE A 476 51.59 -4.17 66.55
C ILE A 476 51.56 -5.71 66.65
N ILE A 477 52.65 -6.36 66.24
CA ILE A 477 52.79 -7.82 66.25
C ILE A 477 52.65 -8.38 67.66
N ASP A 478 53.23 -7.74 68.69
CA ASP A 478 53.16 -8.22 70.07
C ASP A 478 51.78 -8.02 70.71
N LEU A 479 50.97 -7.10 70.19
CA LEU A 479 49.65 -6.77 70.73
C LEU A 479 48.48 -7.49 70.02
N LEU A 480 48.69 -7.98 68.79
CA LEU A 480 47.70 -8.71 67.98
C LEU A 480 47.95 -10.22 67.91
N PRO A 481 46.92 -11.08 67.79
CA PRO A 481 45.51 -10.73 67.71
C PRO A 481 44.94 -10.33 69.07
N ALA A 482 44.02 -9.38 69.04
CA ALA A 482 43.24 -8.98 70.20
C ALA A 482 42.12 -9.99 70.49
N GLY A 483 41.50 -9.89 71.67
CA GLY A 483 40.20 -10.51 71.88
C GLY A 483 39.55 -9.95 73.15
N GLY A 484 38.47 -10.58 73.62
CA GLY A 484 37.68 -9.99 74.72
C GLY A 484 36.54 -9.14 74.16
N THR A 485 35.77 -8.49 75.03
CA THR A 485 34.57 -7.75 74.63
C THR A 485 34.94 -6.34 74.13
N PRO A 486 34.33 -5.84 73.04
CA PRO A 486 34.46 -4.44 72.64
C PRO A 486 34.15 -3.49 73.79
N ALA A 487 35.04 -2.56 74.08
CA ALA A 487 34.91 -1.60 75.17
C ALA A 487 35.51 -0.23 74.82
N VAL A 488 35.02 0.82 75.48
CA VAL A 488 35.60 2.16 75.40
C VAL A 488 37.01 2.15 76.00
N LEU A 489 37.93 2.90 75.39
CA LEU A 489 39.30 3.04 75.87
C LEU A 489 39.36 3.79 77.21
N PRO A 490 40.29 3.44 78.10
CA PRO A 490 40.55 4.24 79.31
C PRO A 490 40.90 5.69 78.95
N ALA A 491 40.62 6.62 79.86
CA ALA A 491 41.03 8.01 79.69
C ALA A 491 42.56 8.13 79.71
N GLY A 492 43.11 8.77 78.70
CA GLY A 492 44.55 8.94 78.46
C GLY A 492 44.92 8.68 77.00
N ASP A 493 46.13 9.08 76.65
CA ASP A 493 46.75 8.80 75.35
C ASP A 493 47.94 7.87 75.59
N PHE A 494 47.83 6.65 75.07
CA PHE A 494 48.75 5.57 75.35
C PHE A 494 49.52 5.15 74.11
N GLY A 495 50.63 4.44 74.28
CA GLY A 495 51.32 3.85 73.14
C GLY A 495 52.44 2.90 73.55
N CYS A 496 53.01 2.23 72.55
CA CYS A 496 54.34 1.67 72.71
C CYS A 496 55.36 2.80 72.86
N PRO A 497 56.52 2.59 73.51
CA PRO A 497 57.39 3.68 73.97
C PRO A 497 57.82 4.62 72.83
N LEU A 498 57.07 5.70 72.68
CA LEU A 498 57.29 6.84 71.79
C LEU A 498 57.35 8.08 72.69
N ASP A 499 58.14 9.08 72.31
CA ASP A 499 58.32 10.29 73.12
C ASP A 499 56.97 11.00 73.36
N GLY A 500 56.52 11.07 74.61
CA GLY A 500 55.34 11.84 75.01
C GLY A 500 54.03 11.08 75.24
N LEU A 501 54.03 9.73 75.15
CA LEU A 501 52.86 8.89 75.44
C LEU A 501 53.02 8.08 76.73
N ASP A 502 51.91 7.83 77.42
CA ASP A 502 51.88 6.91 78.56
C ASP A 502 51.94 5.45 78.08
N PRO A 503 52.53 4.52 78.86
CA PRO A 503 52.53 3.11 78.49
C PRO A 503 51.10 2.55 78.47
N ILE A 504 50.83 1.65 77.52
CA ILE A 504 49.54 0.95 77.40
C ILE A 504 49.14 0.31 78.75
N PRO A 505 47.96 0.63 79.30
CA PRO A 505 47.59 0.20 80.64
C PRO A 505 47.21 -1.28 80.70
N ASP A 506 47.57 -1.94 81.80
CA ASP A 506 47.27 -3.35 82.07
C ASP A 506 45.78 -3.71 81.94
N SER A 507 44.88 -2.74 82.14
CA SER A 507 43.43 -2.92 82.06
C SER A 507 42.92 -3.33 80.67
N ILE A 508 43.69 -3.05 79.62
CA ILE A 508 43.33 -3.39 78.24
C ILE A 508 44.23 -4.47 77.64
N LEU A 509 45.01 -5.17 78.48
CA LEU A 509 45.91 -6.26 78.08
C LEU A 509 45.49 -7.60 78.71
N LYS A 510 45.72 -8.71 78.01
CA LYS A 510 45.52 -10.08 78.51
C LYS A 510 46.79 -10.57 79.24
N ASP A 511 46.66 -10.81 80.55
CA ASP A 511 47.52 -11.58 81.48
C ASP A 511 49.03 -11.73 81.13
N PHE A 512 49.89 -10.96 81.83
CA PHE A 512 51.36 -10.82 81.67
C PHE A 512 52.22 -12.09 81.84
N LYS A 513 51.63 -13.25 82.12
CA LYS A 513 52.39 -14.48 82.47
C LYS A 513 52.92 -15.25 81.27
N LYS A 514 52.58 -14.84 80.05
CA LYS A 514 53.12 -15.38 78.79
C LYS A 514 53.84 -14.25 78.03
N LYS A 515 54.83 -14.62 77.22
CA LYS A 515 55.84 -13.73 76.60
C LYS A 515 55.31 -12.58 75.71
N ALA A 516 54.01 -12.44 75.47
CA ALA A 516 53.42 -11.31 74.74
C ALA A 516 52.05 -10.95 75.37
N SER A 517 51.87 -9.70 75.78
CA SER A 517 50.61 -9.17 76.31
C SER A 517 49.73 -8.71 75.15
N ARG A 518 48.72 -9.49 74.77
CA ARG A 518 47.77 -9.13 73.69
C ARG A 518 46.71 -8.15 74.17
N PHE A 519 46.07 -7.40 73.28
CA PHE A 519 44.90 -6.59 73.66
C PHE A 519 43.73 -7.44 74.18
N ASN A 520 43.07 -6.96 75.24
CA ASN A 520 41.83 -7.50 75.81
C ASN A 520 40.58 -6.73 75.35
N ASN A 521 40.60 -6.21 74.13
CA ASN A 521 39.46 -5.59 73.47
C ASN A 521 39.55 -5.90 71.97
N VAL A 522 38.62 -6.73 71.47
CA VAL A 522 38.68 -7.24 70.08
C VAL A 522 38.55 -6.12 69.05
N LEU A 523 37.77 -5.07 69.34
CA LEU A 523 37.55 -3.96 68.42
C LEU A 523 38.83 -3.14 68.20
N ILE A 524 39.71 -3.03 69.20
CA ILE A 524 41.06 -2.43 68.99
C ILE A 524 41.80 -3.20 67.92
N GLY A 525 41.82 -4.54 68.01
CA GLY A 525 42.53 -5.36 67.03
C GLY A 525 41.95 -5.25 65.62
N GLN A 526 40.62 -5.21 65.52
CA GLN A 526 39.94 -5.05 64.24
C GLN A 526 40.16 -3.66 63.61
N VAL A 527 40.17 -2.60 64.42
CA VAL A 527 40.48 -1.23 63.96
C VAL A 527 41.94 -1.12 63.50
N VAL A 528 42.88 -1.74 64.20
CA VAL A 528 44.30 -1.78 63.76
C VAL A 528 44.42 -2.49 62.41
N ALA A 529 43.79 -3.66 62.25
CA ALA A 529 43.80 -4.39 60.98
C ALA A 529 43.17 -3.55 59.86
N LEU A 530 41.98 -2.98 60.07
CA LEU A 530 41.31 -2.17 59.05
C LEU A 530 42.15 -0.93 58.66
N THR A 531 42.75 -0.25 59.64
CA THR A 531 43.62 0.92 59.38
C THR A 531 44.81 0.55 58.49
N LEU A 532 45.40 -0.64 58.69
CA LEU A 532 46.49 -1.13 57.86
C LEU A 532 45.99 -1.60 56.48
N ASN A 533 44.82 -2.23 56.42
CA ASN A 533 44.19 -2.68 55.18
C ASN A 533 43.89 -1.52 54.23
N LEU A 534 43.35 -0.40 54.74
CA LEU A 534 43.10 0.80 53.95
C LEU A 534 44.35 1.49 53.39
N ARG A 535 45.55 1.02 53.77
CA ARG A 535 46.84 1.51 53.25
C ARG A 535 47.49 0.54 52.27
N LEU A 536 46.89 -0.63 52.03
CA LEU A 536 47.42 -1.64 51.12
C LEU A 536 47.44 -1.15 49.67
N TYR A 537 46.47 -0.30 49.28
CA TYR A 537 46.40 0.31 47.94
C TYR A 537 47.67 1.08 47.55
N ASP A 538 48.28 1.81 48.47
CA ASP A 538 49.49 2.62 48.22
C ASP A 538 50.78 1.79 48.15
N ILE A 539 50.66 0.47 48.34
CA ILE A 539 51.76 -0.49 48.31
C ILE A 539 51.50 -1.44 47.13
N ALA A 540 52.45 -1.52 46.18
CA ALA A 540 52.37 -2.37 44.99
C ALA A 540 52.48 -3.89 45.27
N CYS A 541 51.93 -4.37 46.39
CA CYS A 541 52.05 -5.72 46.89
C CYS A 541 50.86 -6.62 46.50
N VAL A 542 49.84 -6.02 45.90
CA VAL A 542 48.62 -6.64 45.35
C VAL A 542 48.37 -6.04 43.96
N PRO A 543 47.71 -6.74 43.03
CA PRO A 543 47.29 -6.17 41.74
C PRO A 543 46.51 -4.87 41.97
N ASP A 544 46.35 -4.03 40.94
CA ASP A 544 45.61 -2.77 41.05
C ASP A 544 44.20 -3.10 41.59
N ILE A 545 44.00 -2.84 42.87
CA ILE A 545 42.78 -3.13 43.63
C ILE A 545 42.15 -1.77 43.93
N GLY A 546 40.82 -1.64 43.90
CA GLY A 546 40.17 -0.34 44.13
C GLY A 546 40.51 0.26 45.51
N ASP A 547 40.14 1.54 45.71
CA ASP A 547 40.24 2.18 47.04
C ASP A 547 39.16 1.62 47.98
N LEU A 548 39.53 0.60 48.77
CA LEU A 548 38.64 0.01 49.78
C LEU A 548 38.09 1.08 50.74
N GLY A 549 38.82 2.17 50.99
CA GLY A 549 38.37 3.25 51.88
C GLY A 549 37.16 4.01 51.35
N GLY A 550 37.05 4.16 50.02
CA GLY A 550 35.95 4.81 49.33
C GLY A 550 34.72 3.92 49.10
N TRP A 551 34.89 2.60 49.18
CA TRP A 551 33.81 1.64 48.93
C TRP A 551 32.65 1.82 49.92
N THR A 552 31.44 1.92 49.37
CA THR A 552 30.21 2.17 50.15
C THR A 552 29.57 0.85 50.56
N LEU A 553 29.24 0.72 51.85
CA LEU A 553 28.72 -0.52 52.41
C LEU A 553 27.26 -0.78 51.98
N PRO A 554 26.99 -1.86 51.23
CA PRO A 554 25.62 -2.30 50.95
C PRO A 554 24.98 -2.95 52.18
N ALA A 555 23.71 -3.36 52.09
CA ALA A 555 23.04 -4.11 53.17
C ALA A 555 23.67 -5.49 53.40
N GLU A 556 24.10 -6.12 52.32
CA GLU A 556 24.86 -7.36 52.29
C GLU A 556 25.73 -7.40 51.04
N TYR A 557 26.80 -8.20 51.08
CA TYR A 557 27.68 -8.42 49.96
C TYR A 557 28.30 -9.82 50.06
N CYS A 558 28.66 -10.39 48.91
CA CYS A 558 29.35 -11.65 48.83
C CYS A 558 30.71 -11.48 48.18
N THR A 559 31.68 -12.23 48.69
CA THR A 559 33.04 -12.22 48.16
C THR A 559 33.49 -13.62 47.82
N VAL A 560 34.29 -13.77 46.78
CA VAL A 560 34.89 -15.05 46.42
C VAL A 560 36.41 -14.92 46.39
N THR A 561 37.10 -15.88 46.99
CA THR A 561 38.56 -16.00 46.90
C THR A 561 38.92 -17.00 45.80
N GLY A 562 40.22 -17.22 45.53
CA GLY A 562 40.68 -18.18 44.54
C GLY A 562 40.25 -19.64 44.78
N ASP A 563 39.62 -19.94 45.91
CA ASP A 563 39.07 -21.25 46.27
C ASP A 563 37.67 -21.48 45.65
N GLY A 564 37.01 -20.41 45.17
CA GLY A 564 35.72 -20.48 44.47
C GLY A 564 34.48 -20.47 45.36
N CYS A 565 34.61 -20.65 46.67
CA CYS A 565 33.46 -20.59 47.59
C CYS A 565 33.11 -19.14 47.95
N PRO A 566 31.85 -18.71 47.74
CA PRO A 566 31.41 -17.38 48.12
C PRO A 566 31.27 -17.27 49.64
N MET A 567 31.50 -16.08 50.16
CA MET A 567 31.30 -15.74 51.57
C MET A 567 30.36 -14.56 51.69
N LYS A 568 29.21 -14.77 52.32
CA LYS A 568 28.23 -13.71 52.58
C LYS A 568 28.56 -12.91 53.83
N THR A 569 28.53 -11.59 53.71
CA THR A 569 28.65 -10.66 54.83
C THR A 569 27.43 -9.74 54.92
N THR A 570 26.77 -9.71 56.08
CA THR A 570 25.66 -8.79 56.34
C THR A 570 26.14 -7.56 57.10
N VAL A 571 25.79 -6.38 56.60
CA VAL A 571 26.11 -5.11 57.24
C VAL A 571 24.97 -4.72 58.21
N PRO A 572 25.28 -4.35 59.47
CA PRO A 572 24.26 -3.85 60.38
C PRO A 572 23.55 -2.62 59.80
N GLY A 573 22.22 -2.66 59.70
CA GLY A 573 21.40 -1.64 59.02
C GLY A 573 21.78 -0.16 59.24
N PRO A 574 22.06 0.31 60.48
CA PRO A 574 22.48 1.70 60.71
C PRO A 574 23.84 2.10 60.10
N LEU A 575 24.61 1.15 59.57
CA LEU A 575 25.92 1.35 58.96
C LEU A 575 25.89 1.26 57.43
N VAL A 576 24.76 0.85 56.84
CA VAL A 576 24.57 0.77 55.39
C VAL A 576 24.65 2.18 54.78
N GLY A 577 25.35 2.31 53.67
CA GLY A 577 25.61 3.57 52.99
C GLY A 577 26.77 4.39 53.56
N LEU A 578 27.46 3.92 54.60
CA LEU A 578 28.76 4.48 55.00
C LEU A 578 29.86 3.95 54.09
N THR A 579 30.86 4.77 53.81
CA THR A 579 32.12 4.25 53.24
C THR A 579 32.88 3.43 54.30
N VAL A 580 33.79 2.55 53.88
CA VAL A 580 34.67 1.83 54.81
C VAL A 580 35.54 2.82 55.62
N GLY A 581 35.98 3.91 55.00
CA GLY A 581 36.67 5.00 55.69
C GLY A 581 35.83 5.66 56.78
N ASP A 582 34.55 5.92 56.50
CA ASP A 582 33.60 6.44 57.50
C ASP A 582 33.34 5.44 58.62
N LEU A 583 33.26 4.14 58.32
CA LEU A 583 33.15 3.09 59.33
C LEU A 583 34.38 3.07 60.25
N LEU A 584 35.60 3.22 59.70
CA LEU A 584 36.82 3.31 60.49
C LEU A 584 36.81 4.56 61.40
N ALA A 585 36.37 5.71 60.89
CA ALA A 585 36.23 6.93 61.68
C ALA A 585 35.21 6.75 62.82
N LEU A 586 34.05 6.15 62.51
CA LEU A 586 33.00 5.81 63.47
C LEU A 586 33.52 4.87 64.57
N ALA A 587 34.31 3.86 64.21
CA ALA A 587 34.89 2.92 65.15
C ALA A 587 35.88 3.60 66.11
N ASN A 588 36.70 4.53 65.61
CA ASN A 588 37.61 5.32 66.44
C ASN A 588 36.86 6.26 67.39
N ALA A 589 35.81 6.95 66.92
CA ALA A 589 34.96 7.79 67.77
C ALA A 589 34.27 6.97 68.88
N ALA A 590 33.73 5.79 68.54
CA ALA A 590 33.09 4.91 69.50
C ALA A 590 34.07 4.35 70.54
N LEU A 591 35.29 3.96 70.12
CA LEU A 591 36.35 3.54 71.03
C LEU A 591 36.80 4.66 71.96
N ALA A 592 36.71 5.92 71.54
CA ALA A 592 36.97 7.10 72.37
C ALA A 592 35.83 7.44 73.34
N GLY A 593 34.68 6.75 73.23
CA GLY A 593 33.52 6.93 74.10
C GLY A 593 32.53 7.99 73.65
N GLU A 594 32.61 8.45 72.39
CA GLU A 594 31.58 9.29 71.79
C GLU A 594 30.28 8.49 71.55
N ASP A 595 29.14 9.18 71.65
CA ASP A 595 27.84 8.58 71.31
C ASP A 595 27.61 8.66 69.80
N VAL A 596 27.87 7.54 69.13
CA VAL A 596 27.77 7.41 67.67
C VAL A 596 26.46 6.76 67.21
N GLY A 597 25.49 6.56 68.12
CA GLY A 597 24.17 6.02 67.77
C GLY A 597 24.11 4.52 67.46
N VAL A 598 25.25 3.82 67.49
CA VAL A 598 25.37 2.37 67.26
C VAL A 598 26.20 1.68 68.36
N SER A 599 25.99 0.38 68.58
CA SER A 599 26.73 -0.36 69.61
C SER A 599 28.15 -0.73 69.15
N LEU A 600 29.11 -0.78 70.09
CA LEU A 600 30.47 -1.27 69.82
C LEU A 600 30.50 -2.68 69.23
N SER A 601 29.52 -3.53 69.56
CA SER A 601 29.40 -4.87 68.99
C SER A 601 29.00 -4.84 67.52
N MET A 602 28.08 -3.94 67.13
CA MET A 602 27.68 -3.78 65.72
C MET A 602 28.84 -3.24 64.88
N ILE A 603 29.53 -2.21 65.38
CA ILE A 603 30.73 -1.69 64.73
C ILE A 603 31.78 -2.80 64.60
N ASN A 604 32.05 -3.55 65.67
CA ASN A 604 33.00 -4.64 65.62
C ASN A 604 32.64 -5.67 64.56
N ASN A 605 31.37 -6.06 64.45
CA ASN A 605 30.94 -7.04 63.45
C ASN A 605 31.14 -6.51 62.03
N ALA A 606 30.82 -5.24 61.75
CA ALA A 606 31.04 -4.63 60.44
C ALA A 606 32.54 -4.55 60.08
N VAL A 607 33.37 -4.07 61.01
CA VAL A 607 34.84 -3.99 60.79
C VAL A 607 35.45 -5.40 60.63
N SER A 608 34.99 -6.38 61.41
CA SER A 608 35.40 -7.79 61.25
C SER A 608 35.02 -8.31 59.88
N GLY A 609 33.76 -8.08 59.47
CA GLY A 609 33.24 -8.53 58.18
C GLY A 609 34.09 -8.04 57.02
N ILE A 610 34.50 -6.77 57.02
CA ILE A 610 35.38 -6.24 55.95
C ILE A 610 36.77 -6.85 56.01
N ASN A 611 37.40 -6.94 57.19
CA ASN A 611 38.74 -7.52 57.35
C ASN A 611 38.82 -9.02 57.02
N GLU A 612 37.68 -9.72 56.99
CA GLU A 612 37.57 -11.16 56.78
C GLU A 612 37.05 -11.48 55.38
N ALA A 613 36.06 -10.74 54.87
CA ALA A 613 35.45 -10.98 53.56
C ALA A 613 36.44 -10.80 52.41
N PHE A 614 37.43 -9.92 52.57
CA PHE A 614 38.47 -9.67 51.58
C PHE A 614 39.82 -10.25 52.02
N ASP A 615 39.86 -11.17 52.99
CA ASP A 615 41.11 -11.72 53.51
C ASP A 615 41.85 -12.44 52.37
N GLU A 616 43.12 -12.09 52.19
CA GLU A 616 43.96 -12.64 51.12
C GLU A 616 43.54 -12.31 49.68
N CYS A 617 42.80 -11.22 49.49
CA CYS A 617 42.23 -10.75 48.22
C CYS A 617 41.00 -11.56 47.79
N ALA A 618 39.87 -10.87 47.70
CA ALA A 618 38.62 -11.45 47.23
C ALA A 618 37.92 -10.50 46.25
N GLU A 619 37.23 -11.08 45.27
CA GLU A 619 36.39 -10.38 44.32
C GLU A 619 34.98 -10.23 44.89
N LEU A 620 34.36 -9.06 44.70
CA LEU A 620 32.93 -8.90 44.93
C LEU A 620 32.17 -9.68 43.85
N VAL A 621 31.17 -10.44 44.29
CA VAL A 621 30.29 -11.22 43.43
C VAL A 621 28.85 -11.04 43.90
N ASP A 622 27.91 -11.26 42.98
CA ASP A 622 26.51 -11.41 43.35
C ASP A 622 26.37 -12.55 44.36
N CYS A 623 25.57 -12.31 45.39
CA CYS A 623 25.27 -13.36 46.35
C CYS A 623 24.41 -14.43 45.67
N PRO A 624 24.88 -15.69 45.57
CA PRO A 624 24.07 -16.74 44.99
C PRO A 624 22.79 -16.93 45.81
N THR A 625 21.73 -17.30 45.09
CA THR A 625 20.42 -17.59 45.68
C THR A 625 20.02 -19.05 45.55
N GLU A 626 20.81 -19.82 44.81
CA GLU A 626 20.67 -21.27 44.60
C GLU A 626 22.05 -21.91 44.80
N GLU A 627 22.06 -23.11 45.38
CA GLU A 627 23.27 -23.91 45.63
C GLU A 627 23.89 -24.42 44.32
N ILE A 628 25.23 -24.34 44.19
CA ILE A 628 25.94 -24.89 43.03
C ILE A 628 26.50 -26.26 43.39
N CYS A 629 25.81 -27.31 42.94
CA CYS A 629 26.17 -28.67 43.30
C CYS A 629 27.57 -29.13 42.81
N ASP A 630 28.20 -29.96 43.65
CA ASP A 630 29.48 -30.65 43.43
C ASP A 630 30.73 -29.73 43.43
N ASN A 631 30.67 -28.57 44.09
CA ASN A 631 31.79 -27.65 44.23
C ASN A 631 32.44 -27.62 45.64
N GLY A 632 31.80 -28.23 46.65
CA GLY A 632 32.29 -28.31 48.02
C GLY A 632 32.01 -27.07 48.87
N CYS A 633 31.16 -26.16 48.40
CA CYS A 633 30.81 -24.89 49.01
C CYS A 633 29.37 -24.90 49.55
N ASP A 634 29.03 -23.89 50.35
CA ASP A 634 27.67 -23.56 50.81
C ASP A 634 27.37 -22.23 50.12
N ASP A 635 26.89 -22.30 48.88
CA ASP A 635 26.78 -21.15 47.98
C ASP A 635 25.53 -20.32 48.24
N ASP A 636 24.45 -20.95 48.69
CA ASP A 636 23.19 -20.29 49.02
C ASP A 636 23.07 -19.85 50.49
N PHE A 637 24.07 -20.21 51.29
CA PHE A 637 24.25 -19.83 52.70
C PHE A 637 23.18 -20.40 53.64
N ASP A 638 22.59 -21.54 53.30
CA ASP A 638 21.62 -22.23 54.15
C ASP A 638 22.29 -23.07 55.27
N GLY A 639 23.61 -23.30 55.15
CA GLY A 639 24.43 -24.05 56.09
C GLY A 639 24.69 -25.51 55.72
N LEU A 640 24.31 -25.94 54.52
CA LEU A 640 24.58 -27.25 53.92
C LEU A 640 25.55 -27.10 52.73
N VAL A 641 26.14 -28.21 52.28
CA VAL A 641 27.10 -28.21 51.16
C VAL A 641 26.77 -29.33 50.19
N ASP A 642 26.69 -29.04 48.90
CA ASP A 642 26.51 -30.02 47.83
C ASP A 642 25.44 -31.11 48.15
N TYR A 643 25.86 -32.38 48.20
CA TYR A 643 25.05 -33.56 48.49
C TYR A 643 24.49 -33.59 49.93
N GLU A 644 24.98 -32.75 50.85
CA GLU A 644 24.36 -32.56 52.16
C GLU A 644 23.08 -31.71 52.04
N ASP A 645 22.96 -30.92 50.98
CA ASP A 645 21.75 -30.22 50.57
C ASP A 645 20.92 -31.05 49.56
N GLU A 646 20.12 -31.98 50.08
CA GLU A 646 19.24 -32.79 49.23
C GLU A 646 18.07 -31.99 48.60
N ILE A 647 17.83 -30.74 49.05
CA ILE A 647 16.74 -29.88 48.56
C ILE A 647 17.20 -29.20 47.28
N ASP A 648 18.36 -28.56 47.33
CA ASP A 648 18.88 -27.74 46.24
C ASP A 648 19.82 -28.56 45.33
N CYS A 649 20.42 -29.65 45.84
CA CYS A 649 21.24 -30.61 45.08
C CYS A 649 20.69 -32.05 45.05
N PRO A 650 19.57 -32.31 44.36
CA PRO A 650 18.95 -33.64 44.31
C PRO A 650 19.81 -34.67 43.57
N ILE A 651 20.13 -35.78 44.26
CA ILE A 651 20.87 -36.92 43.67
C ILE A 651 20.04 -37.57 42.55
N ILE A 652 20.45 -37.37 41.30
CA ILE A 652 19.88 -38.11 40.15
C ILE A 652 20.48 -39.52 40.13
N ILE A 653 19.79 -40.47 40.76
CA ILE A 653 20.09 -41.90 40.60
C ILE A 653 19.59 -42.31 39.20
N ILE A 654 20.50 -42.42 38.24
CA ILE A 654 20.22 -43.02 36.93
C ILE A 654 20.20 -44.54 37.12
N ASP A 655 19.00 -45.12 37.13
CA ASP A 655 18.73 -46.58 37.24
C ASP A 655 19.04 -47.36 35.94
#